data_AF-A0A960R988-F1
#
_entry.id   AF-A0A960R988-F1
#
_cell.length_a   1.000
_cell.length_b   1.000
_cell.length_c   1.000
_cell.angle_alpha   90.00
_cell.angle_beta   90.00
_cell.angle_gamma   90.00
#
_symmetry.space_group_name_H-M   'P 1'
#
loop_
_entity.id
_entity.type
_entity.pdbx_description
1 polymer ?
#
loop_
_entity_poly.entity_id
_entity_poly.type
_entity_poly.pdbx_seq_one_letter_code
_entity_poly.pdbx_strand_id
1 'polypeptide(L)'
;FILARLLAEGLEPSPEADRYTLIRRVTLDLTGLPPTPTEIEAFVADQTPDAYEKLVDRLLDSKAFGEHRARYWLDAARYADTHGLHLDNYREIWPYRDWVIRAFNGNMPFDQFTIEQLAGDLLPNPTQDQIVATGFNRCNVTTSEGGAIAEEFLVRYAVDRVATTATVWMALTAGCAQCHNHKYDPLSMKEFYQLFAYFNNTTQPGMDGNAKDSAPVIRVYPNGEAKATVEKLQARIGDLDRMDLKAATAAAEPGFQAWLKDPKRADALAGLRLPGTLLEEIAVAEGGTALNLGAVGEFGRDRPFSVAFSFEPPESYDRAILLAKTDPSHGDRGWRIVYENEAMTVHLIEEWPNKALRVGLTRVFRGGRGGHITVTYDGSGTSEGIALYLNGKRQSSRFVNEWFDTMEGDFKTSAPLLVGGKDPESGQIAKVRDVRLFDRKLTDVEVNLLNDRQRLKGLAEKPAEKDLAELKQAWMLGFDEGYRSVWLKKSSAETELNVLESKAPFTLVMQEQADSQPKAHVLERGEYDKPQQEVGAGVPDFLPPMADGEPGNRLGLARWLVSPSHPLTSRVAVNRMWQELFGAGLVKTSEDFGTQGEPPSHPELLDWLALRFMGNGWNVKAMYRDLVLSSTYRQSSKGSPELRQRDPENRLLARGPRFRLDAEVIRDQALAASGLLNRAVGGESVKPWQPGGIWEAVGYTNSNTQTFYQDYGAAAEHRRSLYTFWKRTAPSPNLSVFDAPNRESCIVRR
;
A
#
# COMPACT_ATOMS: atom_id res chain seq x y z
N PHE A 1 -24.06 -35.85 -14.93
CA PHE A 1 -24.93 -34.66 -14.75
C PHE A 1 -25.28 -34.00 -16.09
N ILE A 2 -24.37 -33.30 -16.76
CA ILE A 2 -24.68 -32.54 -18.00
C ILE A 2 -25.19 -33.44 -19.13
N LEU A 3 -24.49 -34.54 -19.45
CA LEU A 3 -24.94 -35.46 -20.50
C LEU A 3 -26.36 -36.00 -20.24
N ALA A 4 -26.68 -36.33 -18.98
CA ALA A 4 -28.02 -36.79 -18.61
C ALA A 4 -29.08 -35.71 -18.87
N ARG A 5 -28.77 -34.43 -18.57
CA ARG A 5 -29.65 -33.29 -18.86
C ARG A 5 -29.83 -33.09 -20.36
N LEU A 6 -28.75 -33.16 -21.15
CA LEU A 6 -28.82 -33.03 -22.60
C LEU A 6 -29.68 -34.11 -23.24
N LEU A 7 -29.50 -35.38 -22.84
CA LEU A 7 -30.30 -36.49 -23.35
C LEU A 7 -31.79 -36.34 -22.99
N ALA A 8 -32.11 -35.86 -21.79
CA ALA A 8 -33.49 -35.58 -21.39
C ALA A 8 -34.14 -34.45 -22.23
N GLU A 9 -33.33 -33.50 -22.72
CA GLU A 9 -33.76 -32.41 -23.60
C GLU A 9 -33.69 -32.79 -25.09
N GLY A 10 -33.36 -34.04 -25.43
CA GLY A 10 -33.19 -34.48 -26.83
C GLY A 10 -32.06 -33.75 -27.55
N LEU A 11 -30.98 -33.42 -26.83
CA LEU A 11 -29.79 -32.75 -27.33
C LEU A 11 -28.56 -33.65 -27.16
N GLU A 12 -27.58 -33.44 -28.03
CA GLU A 12 -26.26 -34.08 -27.94
C GLU A 12 -25.18 -33.02 -27.66
N PRO A 13 -24.10 -33.38 -26.96
CA PRO A 13 -22.96 -32.49 -26.78
C PRO A 13 -22.28 -32.21 -28.12
N SER A 14 -21.76 -31.00 -28.28
CA SER A 14 -20.92 -30.66 -29.43
C SER A 14 -19.63 -31.49 -29.42
N PRO A 15 -19.04 -31.79 -30.59
CA PRO A 15 -17.77 -32.48 -30.62
C PRO A 15 -16.69 -31.67 -29.91
N GLU A 16 -15.59 -32.33 -29.52
CA GLU A 16 -14.43 -31.65 -28.96
C GLU A 16 -13.91 -30.57 -29.92
N ALA A 17 -13.45 -29.45 -29.36
CA ALA A 17 -12.80 -28.40 -30.14
C ALA A 17 -11.46 -28.87 -30.72
N ASP A 18 -11.04 -28.29 -31.83
CA ASP A 18 -9.71 -28.56 -32.38
C ASP A 18 -8.59 -28.06 -31.43
N ARG A 19 -7.38 -28.62 -31.59
CA ARG A 19 -6.25 -28.33 -30.70
C ARG A 19 -5.88 -26.85 -30.64
N TYR A 20 -6.02 -26.10 -31.74
CA TYR A 20 -5.73 -24.65 -31.77
C TYR A 20 -6.75 -23.88 -30.92
N THR A 21 -8.03 -24.24 -31.04
CA THR A 21 -9.09 -23.67 -30.21
C THR A 21 -8.89 -24.01 -28.72
N LEU A 22 -8.53 -25.26 -28.40
CA LEU A 22 -8.32 -25.72 -27.02
C LEU A 22 -7.18 -24.97 -26.32
N ILE A 23 -5.98 -24.89 -26.92
CA ILE A 23 -4.86 -24.18 -26.29
C ILE A 23 -5.18 -22.70 -26.11
N ARG A 24 -5.78 -22.06 -27.12
CA ARG A 24 -6.15 -20.65 -27.02
C ARG A 24 -7.14 -20.41 -25.87
N ARG A 25 -8.19 -21.23 -25.78
CA ARG A 25 -9.22 -21.11 -24.75
C ARG A 25 -8.62 -21.29 -23.35
N VAL A 26 -7.95 -22.42 -23.11
CA VAL A 26 -7.46 -22.75 -21.76
C VAL A 26 -6.34 -21.82 -21.29
N THR A 27 -5.49 -21.34 -22.20
CA THR A 27 -4.45 -20.35 -21.84
C THR A 27 -5.07 -19.02 -21.44
N LEU A 28 -6.08 -18.55 -22.19
CA LEU A 28 -6.80 -17.31 -21.87
C LEU A 28 -7.58 -17.42 -20.55
N ASP A 29 -8.31 -18.52 -20.34
CA ASP A 29 -9.15 -18.66 -19.15
C ASP A 29 -8.34 -18.89 -17.86
N LEU A 30 -7.19 -19.57 -17.95
CA LEU A 30 -6.33 -19.80 -16.79
C LEU A 30 -5.38 -18.64 -16.50
N THR A 31 -4.91 -17.90 -17.52
CA THR A 31 -3.83 -16.91 -17.33
C THR A 31 -4.20 -15.48 -17.73
N GLY A 32 -5.31 -15.29 -18.46
CA GLY A 32 -5.69 -14.02 -19.06
C GLY A 32 -4.77 -13.57 -20.21
N LEU A 33 -3.82 -14.40 -20.65
CA LEU A 33 -2.84 -14.11 -21.70
C LEU A 33 -2.97 -15.10 -22.86
N PRO A 34 -2.65 -14.69 -24.10
CA PRO A 34 -2.69 -15.59 -25.24
C PRO A 34 -1.46 -16.53 -25.21
N PRO A 35 -1.57 -17.76 -25.75
CA PRO A 35 -0.41 -18.63 -25.91
C PRO A 35 0.53 -18.05 -26.98
N THR A 36 1.82 -18.27 -26.83
CA THR A 36 2.83 -17.91 -27.85
C THR A 36 2.73 -18.86 -29.05
N PRO A 37 3.17 -18.44 -30.25
CA PRO A 37 3.24 -19.33 -31.42
C PRO A 37 3.97 -20.64 -31.14
N THR A 38 5.10 -20.58 -30.42
CA THR A 38 5.89 -21.76 -30.04
C THR A 38 5.12 -22.72 -29.12
N GLU A 39 4.35 -22.19 -28.14
CA GLU A 39 3.50 -23.04 -27.29
C GLU A 39 2.37 -23.71 -28.07
N ILE A 40 1.80 -23.00 -29.05
CA ILE A 40 0.76 -23.55 -29.95
C ILE A 40 1.35 -24.71 -30.76
N GLU A 41 2.48 -24.49 -31.44
CA GLU A 41 3.13 -25.51 -32.25
C GLU A 41 3.52 -26.74 -31.41
N ALA A 42 4.09 -26.53 -30.23
CA ALA A 42 4.47 -27.59 -29.31
C ALA A 42 3.25 -28.43 -28.88
N PHE A 43 2.15 -27.79 -28.48
CA PHE A 43 0.94 -28.50 -28.09
C PHE A 43 0.27 -29.20 -29.26
N VAL A 44 0.22 -28.58 -30.46
CA VAL A 44 -0.41 -29.21 -31.62
C VAL A 44 0.39 -30.41 -32.10
N ALA A 45 1.73 -30.38 -31.98
CA ALA A 45 2.60 -31.51 -32.34
C ALA A 45 2.56 -32.66 -31.33
N ASP A 46 2.29 -32.39 -30.05
CA ASP A 46 2.23 -33.42 -29.00
C ASP A 46 0.95 -34.28 -29.11
N GLN A 47 1.08 -35.48 -29.66
CA GLN A 47 -0.01 -36.45 -29.81
C GLN A 47 -0.11 -37.44 -28.64
N THR A 48 0.60 -37.22 -27.53
CA THR A 48 0.47 -38.08 -26.36
C THR A 48 -0.93 -37.96 -25.75
N PRO A 49 -1.50 -39.04 -25.17
CA PRO A 49 -2.85 -39.02 -24.61
C PRO A 49 -3.04 -37.99 -23.48
N ASP A 50 -1.96 -37.60 -22.81
CA ASP A 50 -1.90 -36.66 -21.69
C ASP A 50 -1.40 -35.25 -22.09
N ALA A 51 -1.33 -34.94 -23.39
CA ALA A 51 -0.81 -33.66 -23.88
C ALA A 51 -1.60 -32.44 -23.36
N TYR A 52 -2.93 -32.59 -23.22
CA TYR A 52 -3.79 -31.50 -22.74
C TYR A 52 -3.63 -31.29 -21.23
N GLU A 53 -3.50 -32.36 -20.47
CA GLU A 53 -3.23 -32.38 -19.05
C GLU A 53 -1.90 -31.69 -18.74
N LYS A 54 -0.83 -32.03 -19.47
CA LYS A 54 0.49 -31.36 -19.36
C LYS A 54 0.39 -29.86 -19.63
N LEU A 55 -0.40 -29.46 -20.64
CA LEU A 55 -0.65 -28.04 -20.93
C LEU A 55 -1.35 -27.35 -19.76
N VAL A 56 -2.42 -27.94 -19.23
CA VAL A 56 -3.19 -27.41 -18.09
C VAL A 56 -2.29 -27.26 -16.86
N ASP A 57 -1.54 -28.30 -16.52
CA ASP A 57 -0.66 -28.31 -15.34
C ASP A 57 0.39 -27.20 -15.43
N ARG A 58 1.01 -27.03 -16.61
CA ARG A 58 1.95 -25.94 -16.89
C ARG A 58 1.33 -24.55 -16.73
N LEU A 59 0.08 -24.37 -17.13
CA LEU A 59 -0.63 -23.09 -17.03
C LEU A 59 -1.00 -22.77 -15.58
N LEU A 60 -1.47 -23.75 -14.82
CA LEU A 60 -1.79 -23.64 -13.39
C LEU A 60 -0.54 -23.34 -12.54
N ASP A 61 0.62 -23.83 -12.94
CA ASP A 61 1.90 -23.55 -12.29
C ASP A 61 2.50 -22.18 -12.65
N SER A 62 1.95 -21.49 -13.66
CA SER A 62 2.42 -20.19 -14.08
C SER A 62 2.03 -19.08 -13.10
N LYS A 63 2.88 -18.07 -12.91
CA LYS A 63 2.56 -16.88 -12.09
C LYS A 63 1.35 -16.09 -12.61
N ALA A 64 1.10 -16.18 -13.91
CA ALA A 64 0.00 -15.50 -14.58
C ALA A 64 -1.38 -16.04 -14.15
N PHE A 65 -1.45 -17.29 -13.66
CA PHE A 65 -2.66 -17.85 -13.06
C PHE A 65 -3.08 -17.05 -11.83
N GLY A 66 -2.20 -16.88 -10.85
CA GLY A 66 -2.55 -16.16 -9.62
C GLY A 66 -2.91 -14.70 -9.86
N GLU A 67 -2.23 -14.02 -10.78
CA GLU A 67 -2.61 -12.66 -11.20
C GLU A 67 -4.01 -12.61 -11.83
N HIS A 68 -4.33 -13.59 -12.69
CA HIS A 68 -5.63 -13.63 -13.35
C HIS A 68 -6.78 -13.96 -12.39
N ARG A 69 -6.55 -14.86 -11.42
CA ARG A 69 -7.51 -15.17 -10.35
C ARG A 69 -7.68 -14.01 -9.37
N ALA A 70 -6.58 -13.35 -9.00
CA ALA A 70 -6.60 -12.20 -8.10
C ALA A 70 -7.48 -11.07 -8.65
N ARG A 71 -7.48 -10.83 -9.96
CA ARG A 71 -8.32 -9.78 -10.57
C ARG A 71 -9.81 -9.90 -10.21
N TYR A 72 -10.39 -11.10 -10.33
CA TYR A 72 -11.78 -11.38 -9.96
C TYR A 72 -11.99 -11.21 -8.45
N TRP A 73 -11.05 -11.71 -7.64
CA TRP A 73 -11.14 -11.56 -6.18
C TRP A 73 -11.12 -10.10 -5.74
N LEU A 74 -10.31 -9.28 -6.38
CA LEU A 74 -10.18 -7.87 -6.06
C LEU A 74 -11.45 -7.08 -6.40
N ASP A 75 -12.28 -7.54 -7.36
CA ASP A 75 -13.59 -6.93 -7.62
C ASP A 75 -14.52 -7.17 -6.44
N ALA A 76 -14.56 -8.41 -5.95
CA ALA A 76 -15.34 -8.81 -4.79
C ALA A 76 -14.87 -8.07 -3.52
N ALA A 77 -13.56 -7.89 -3.37
CA ALA A 77 -12.98 -7.15 -2.25
C ALA A 77 -13.23 -5.63 -2.35
N ARG A 78 -13.52 -5.07 -3.53
CA ARG A 78 -13.50 -3.62 -3.85
C ARG A 78 -12.11 -3.01 -3.73
N TYR A 79 -11.07 -3.70 -4.16
CA TYR A 79 -9.74 -3.12 -4.15
C TYR A 79 -9.68 -1.87 -5.03
N ALA A 80 -9.11 -0.79 -4.50
CA ALA A 80 -8.73 0.41 -5.25
C ALA A 80 -7.60 1.13 -4.50
N ASP A 81 -6.77 1.87 -5.25
CA ASP A 81 -5.60 2.60 -4.74
C ASP A 81 -5.98 3.94 -4.09
N THR A 82 -7.27 4.27 -4.02
CA THR A 82 -7.78 5.49 -3.42
C THR A 82 -8.93 5.23 -2.43
N HIS A 83 -9.15 6.19 -1.53
CA HIS A 83 -10.18 6.12 -0.47
C HIS A 83 -11.62 6.13 -0.99
N GLY A 84 -11.89 6.90 -2.06
CA GLY A 84 -13.22 7.17 -2.62
C GLY A 84 -13.84 8.48 -2.12
N LEU A 85 -15.12 8.67 -2.47
CA LEU A 85 -15.96 9.82 -2.07
C LEU A 85 -15.32 11.18 -2.38
N HIS A 86 -15.31 12.09 -1.41
CA HIS A 86 -15.06 13.52 -1.61
C HIS A 86 -13.69 13.82 -2.21
N LEU A 87 -12.57 13.62 -1.50
CA LEU A 87 -11.24 13.92 -2.06
C LEU A 87 -10.64 12.78 -2.89
N ASP A 88 -11.07 11.54 -2.65
CA ASP A 88 -10.55 10.34 -3.32
C ASP A 88 -9.01 10.26 -3.37
N ASN A 89 -8.38 10.59 -2.23
CA ASN A 89 -6.93 10.60 -2.07
C ASN A 89 -6.33 9.19 -2.14
N TYR A 90 -5.04 9.13 -2.45
CA TYR A 90 -4.25 7.89 -2.46
C TYR A 90 -4.24 7.20 -1.09
N ARG A 91 -4.23 5.85 -1.11
CA ARG A 91 -4.01 5.01 0.07
C ARG A 91 -3.06 3.85 -0.25
N GLU A 92 -2.16 3.55 0.67
CA GLU A 92 -1.14 2.50 0.49
C GLU A 92 -1.76 1.12 0.80
N ILE A 93 -2.40 0.48 -0.20
CA ILE A 93 -3.09 -0.82 -0.01
C ILE A 93 -2.61 -1.93 -0.97
N TRP A 94 -1.73 -1.61 -1.92
CA TRP A 94 -1.22 -2.60 -2.89
C TRP A 94 -0.52 -3.82 -2.27
N PRO A 95 0.09 -3.80 -1.06
CA PRO A 95 0.62 -5.03 -0.47
C PRO A 95 -0.44 -6.11 -0.22
N TYR A 96 -1.70 -5.74 0.03
CA TYR A 96 -2.82 -6.68 0.10
C TYR A 96 -3.10 -7.34 -1.26
N ARG A 97 -3.10 -6.55 -2.36
CA ARG A 97 -3.24 -7.10 -3.72
C ARG A 97 -2.17 -8.15 -4.01
N ASP A 98 -0.94 -7.83 -3.65
CA ASP A 98 0.20 -8.73 -3.84
C ASP A 98 0.09 -9.99 -2.97
N TRP A 99 -0.45 -9.88 -1.76
CA TRP A 99 -0.77 -11.03 -0.92
C TRP A 99 -1.80 -11.94 -1.60
N VAL A 100 -2.89 -11.39 -2.17
CA VAL A 100 -3.90 -12.17 -2.91
C VAL A 100 -3.26 -12.92 -4.09
N ILE A 101 -2.39 -12.26 -4.86
CA ILE A 101 -1.67 -12.88 -5.98
C ILE A 101 -0.80 -14.04 -5.50
N ARG A 102 -0.05 -13.85 -4.40
CA ARG A 102 0.78 -14.90 -3.79
C ARG A 102 -0.06 -16.07 -3.29
N ALA A 103 -1.20 -15.81 -2.64
CA ALA A 103 -2.08 -16.84 -2.12
C ALA A 103 -2.60 -17.77 -3.24
N PHE A 104 -3.08 -17.20 -4.36
CA PHE A 104 -3.51 -18.02 -5.50
C PHE A 104 -2.36 -18.76 -6.19
N ASN A 105 -1.20 -18.10 -6.37
CA ASN A 105 -0.03 -18.73 -7.00
C ASN A 105 0.52 -19.89 -6.16
N GLY A 106 0.55 -19.72 -4.83
CA GLY A 106 0.92 -20.74 -3.86
C GLY A 106 -0.16 -21.81 -3.63
N ASN A 107 -1.33 -21.67 -4.26
CA ASN A 107 -2.49 -22.55 -4.09
C ASN A 107 -2.90 -22.70 -2.62
N MET A 108 -2.93 -21.58 -1.89
CA MET A 108 -3.43 -21.55 -0.52
C MET A 108 -4.84 -22.17 -0.49
N PRO A 109 -5.10 -23.12 0.42
CA PRO A 109 -6.45 -23.66 0.62
C PRO A 109 -7.48 -22.54 0.83
N PHE A 110 -8.61 -22.62 0.14
CA PHE A 110 -9.61 -21.54 0.15
C PHE A 110 -10.23 -21.28 1.54
N ASP A 111 -10.26 -22.30 2.41
CA ASP A 111 -10.63 -22.15 3.81
C ASP A 111 -9.63 -21.28 4.59
N GLN A 112 -8.33 -21.56 4.44
CA GLN A 112 -7.27 -20.73 5.02
C GLN A 112 -7.30 -19.31 4.45
N PHE A 113 -7.46 -19.17 3.13
CA PHE A 113 -7.59 -17.88 2.46
C PHE A 113 -8.78 -17.06 2.96
N THR A 114 -9.87 -17.71 3.34
CA THR A 114 -11.04 -17.08 3.97
C THR A 114 -10.74 -16.63 5.40
N ILE A 115 -10.13 -17.51 6.21
CA ILE A 115 -9.79 -17.22 7.60
C ILE A 115 -8.81 -16.04 7.71
N GLU A 116 -7.75 -16.03 6.91
CA GLU A 116 -6.74 -14.97 6.98
C GLU A 116 -7.32 -13.61 6.56
N GLN A 117 -8.20 -13.56 5.57
CA GLN A 117 -8.79 -12.29 5.13
C GLN A 117 -9.79 -11.71 6.12
N LEU A 118 -10.59 -12.54 6.77
CA LEU A 118 -11.59 -12.05 7.73
C LEU A 118 -10.98 -11.81 9.11
N ALA A 119 -9.96 -12.58 9.50
CA ALA A 119 -9.50 -12.67 10.88
C ALA A 119 -8.02 -13.03 11.06
N GLY A 120 -7.17 -12.79 10.06
CA GLY A 120 -5.73 -13.11 10.15
C GLY A 120 -5.00 -12.39 11.29
N ASP A 121 -5.48 -11.21 11.72
CA ASP A 121 -4.97 -10.47 12.88
C ASP A 121 -5.33 -11.12 14.23
N LEU A 122 -6.32 -12.02 14.25
CA LEU A 122 -6.79 -12.74 15.44
C LEU A 122 -6.21 -14.14 15.56
N LEU A 123 -5.40 -14.59 14.60
CA LEU A 123 -4.71 -15.88 14.69
C LEU A 123 -3.68 -15.85 15.82
N PRO A 124 -3.42 -16.99 16.50
CA PRO A 124 -2.37 -17.05 17.52
C PRO A 124 -1.00 -16.73 16.90
N ASN A 125 -0.32 -15.70 17.42
CA ASN A 125 0.98 -15.23 16.92
C ASN A 125 0.97 -14.97 15.40
N PRO A 126 0.13 -14.04 14.93
CA PRO A 126 -0.14 -13.90 13.51
C PRO A 126 1.12 -13.45 12.77
N THR A 127 1.38 -14.06 11.62
CA THR A 127 2.48 -13.64 10.73
C THR A 127 2.16 -12.31 10.05
N GLN A 128 3.17 -11.64 9.48
CA GLN A 128 2.96 -10.40 8.72
C GLN A 128 1.95 -10.62 7.58
N ASP A 129 2.09 -11.70 6.80
CA ASP A 129 1.19 -12.01 5.69
C ASP A 129 -0.25 -12.24 6.16
N GLN A 130 -0.45 -12.90 7.31
CA GLN A 130 -1.78 -13.08 7.91
C GLN A 130 -2.43 -11.75 8.31
N ILE A 131 -1.65 -10.81 8.84
CA ILE A 131 -2.16 -9.47 9.16
C ILE A 131 -2.45 -8.69 7.86
N VAL A 132 -1.57 -8.76 6.84
CA VAL A 132 -1.80 -8.12 5.53
C VAL A 132 -3.08 -8.63 4.86
N ALA A 133 -3.40 -9.92 4.98
CA ALA A 133 -4.60 -10.54 4.43
C ALA A 133 -5.88 -9.81 4.88
N THR A 134 -5.90 -9.28 6.10
CA THR A 134 -7.06 -8.56 6.66
C THR A 134 -7.38 -7.24 5.95
N GLY A 135 -6.49 -6.79 5.05
CA GLY A 135 -6.74 -5.68 4.12
C GLY A 135 -8.03 -5.83 3.31
N PHE A 136 -8.57 -7.06 3.15
CA PHE A 136 -9.92 -7.31 2.64
C PHE A 136 -10.98 -6.43 3.34
N ASN A 137 -10.94 -6.35 4.68
CA ASN A 137 -11.88 -5.55 5.47
C ASN A 137 -11.65 -4.04 5.36
N ARG A 138 -10.51 -3.62 4.81
CA ARG A 138 -10.13 -2.21 4.59
C ARG A 138 -10.28 -1.77 3.14
N CYS A 139 -10.74 -2.64 2.26
CA CYS A 139 -10.97 -2.29 0.87
C CYS A 139 -12.23 -1.43 0.67
N ASN A 140 -13.12 -1.31 1.66
CA ASN A 140 -14.29 -0.44 1.60
C ASN A 140 -13.90 1.03 1.36
N VAL A 141 -14.87 1.79 0.86
CA VAL A 141 -14.74 3.24 0.65
C VAL A 141 -14.70 3.96 2.00
N THR A 142 -13.82 4.97 2.13
CA THR A 142 -13.68 5.79 3.35
C THR A 142 -13.80 7.29 3.05
N THR A 143 -13.89 8.12 4.08
CA THR A 143 -13.98 9.57 3.91
C THR A 143 -13.14 10.33 4.95
N SER A 144 -12.79 11.56 4.60
CA SER A 144 -12.49 12.62 5.55
C SER A 144 -13.07 13.97 5.08
N GLU A 145 -14.27 13.92 4.52
CA GLU A 145 -15.04 15.09 4.08
C GLU A 145 -15.42 16.02 5.24
N GLY A 146 -15.38 17.34 5.00
CA GLY A 146 -15.83 18.33 5.97
C GLY A 146 -17.33 18.22 6.24
N GLY A 147 -17.71 18.05 7.51
CA GLY A 147 -19.11 17.89 7.92
C GLY A 147 -19.59 16.44 8.00
N ALA A 148 -18.75 15.46 7.63
CA ALA A 148 -19.03 14.05 7.89
C ALA A 148 -19.02 13.74 9.40
N ILE A 149 -19.89 12.82 9.80
CA ILE A 149 -20.05 12.40 11.19
C ILE A 149 -19.37 11.04 11.36
N ALA A 150 -18.35 10.96 12.22
CA ALA A 150 -17.50 9.78 12.34
C ALA A 150 -18.31 8.52 12.72
N GLU A 151 -19.28 8.67 13.61
CA GLU A 151 -20.17 7.59 14.06
C GLU A 151 -21.04 7.04 12.92
N GLU A 152 -21.52 7.90 12.02
CA GLU A 152 -22.28 7.48 10.85
C GLU A 152 -21.42 6.62 9.92
N PHE A 153 -20.18 7.04 9.68
CA PHE A 153 -19.27 6.32 8.80
C PHE A 153 -18.80 4.99 9.38
N LEU A 154 -18.61 4.90 10.70
CA LEU A 154 -18.37 3.61 11.36
C LEU A 154 -19.51 2.62 11.11
N VAL A 155 -20.77 3.09 11.19
CA VAL A 155 -21.95 2.26 10.84
C VAL A 155 -21.92 1.86 9.37
N ARG A 156 -21.68 2.79 8.45
CA ARG A 156 -21.60 2.50 7.00
C ARG A 156 -20.50 1.48 6.67
N TYR A 157 -19.35 1.55 7.33
CA TYR A 157 -18.24 0.61 7.12
C TYR A 157 -18.59 -0.80 7.60
N ALA A 158 -19.25 -0.92 8.75
CA ALA A 158 -19.71 -2.21 9.25
C ALA A 158 -20.83 -2.80 8.37
N VAL A 159 -21.77 -1.98 7.90
CA VAL A 159 -22.80 -2.38 6.90
C VAL A 159 -22.15 -2.95 5.64
N ASP A 160 -21.18 -2.21 5.06
CA ASP A 160 -20.48 -2.68 3.85
C ASP A 160 -19.81 -4.03 4.09
N ARG A 161 -19.08 -4.21 5.20
CA ARG A 161 -18.41 -5.49 5.52
C ARG A 161 -19.39 -6.65 5.68
N VAL A 162 -20.53 -6.44 6.33
CA VAL A 162 -21.59 -7.46 6.43
C VAL A 162 -22.12 -7.81 5.04
N ALA A 163 -22.50 -6.81 4.25
CA ALA A 163 -23.02 -7.02 2.91
C ALA A 163 -22.01 -7.76 2.03
N THR A 164 -20.74 -7.35 2.06
CA THR A 164 -19.65 -8.05 1.36
C THR A 164 -19.57 -9.49 1.78
N THR A 165 -19.50 -9.75 3.09
CA THR A 165 -19.19 -11.08 3.59
C THR A 165 -20.33 -12.02 3.25
N ALA A 166 -21.56 -11.53 3.36
CA ALA A 166 -22.76 -12.24 2.93
C ALA A 166 -22.76 -12.51 1.42
N THR A 167 -22.45 -11.52 0.58
CA THR A 167 -22.38 -11.73 -0.87
C THR A 167 -21.24 -12.69 -1.22
N VAL A 168 -20.03 -12.48 -0.71
CA VAL A 168 -18.82 -13.21 -1.11
C VAL A 168 -18.85 -14.67 -0.63
N TRP A 169 -19.24 -14.97 0.60
CA TRP A 169 -19.19 -16.36 1.08
C TRP A 169 -20.54 -17.06 1.07
N MET A 170 -21.65 -16.32 1.13
CA MET A 170 -22.98 -16.93 1.23
C MET A 170 -23.86 -16.67 0.00
N ALA A 171 -23.47 -15.77 -0.90
CA ALA A 171 -24.31 -15.26 -1.99
C ALA A 171 -25.70 -14.85 -1.47
N LEU A 172 -25.72 -14.04 -0.40
CA LEU A 172 -26.94 -13.51 0.19
C LEU A 172 -26.99 -11.99 0.05
N THR A 173 -28.18 -11.46 -0.26
CA THR A 173 -28.48 -10.02 -0.32
C THR A 173 -28.77 -9.44 1.06
N ALA A 174 -27.86 -9.66 2.02
CA ALA A 174 -28.05 -9.27 3.42
C ALA A 174 -28.25 -7.76 3.64
N GLY A 175 -27.80 -6.91 2.71
CA GLY A 175 -27.94 -5.45 2.82
C GLY A 175 -29.38 -4.96 2.98
N CYS A 176 -30.37 -5.65 2.41
CA CYS A 176 -31.78 -5.27 2.62
C CYS A 176 -32.22 -5.40 4.08
N ALA A 177 -31.56 -6.29 4.84
CA ALA A 177 -31.88 -6.54 6.24
C ALA A 177 -31.40 -5.43 7.19
N GLN A 178 -30.66 -4.42 6.69
CA GLN A 178 -30.21 -3.28 7.48
C GLN A 178 -31.37 -2.46 8.05
N CYS A 179 -32.43 -2.23 7.26
CA CYS A 179 -33.50 -1.29 7.61
C CYS A 179 -34.81 -1.98 8.00
N HIS A 180 -35.02 -3.24 7.58
CA HIS A 180 -36.20 -4.06 7.85
C HIS A 180 -35.83 -5.54 7.73
N ASN A 181 -36.67 -6.47 8.22
CA ASN A 181 -36.45 -7.90 7.92
C ASN A 181 -36.40 -8.13 6.41
N HIS A 182 -35.48 -8.96 5.93
CA HIS A 182 -35.36 -9.23 4.50
C HIS A 182 -36.70 -9.68 3.92
N LYS A 183 -37.06 -9.14 2.75
CA LYS A 183 -38.42 -9.24 2.22
C LYS A 183 -38.82 -10.68 1.82
N TYR A 184 -37.84 -11.46 1.37
CA TYR A 184 -38.08 -12.79 0.79
C TYR A 184 -37.30 -13.89 1.50
N ASP A 185 -35.99 -13.68 1.69
CA ASP A 185 -35.14 -14.62 2.44
C ASP A 185 -35.34 -14.56 3.96
N PRO A 186 -35.12 -15.67 4.69
CA PRO A 186 -35.33 -15.77 6.13
C PRO A 186 -34.20 -15.11 6.94
N LEU A 187 -33.89 -13.85 6.64
CA LEU A 187 -32.89 -13.04 7.35
C LEU A 187 -33.58 -11.85 8.03
N SER A 188 -33.63 -11.88 9.36
CA SER A 188 -34.16 -10.77 10.15
C SER A 188 -33.17 -9.61 10.27
N MET A 189 -33.70 -8.43 10.58
CA MET A 189 -32.89 -7.27 10.89
C MET A 189 -32.00 -7.52 12.12
N LYS A 190 -32.49 -8.26 13.12
CA LYS A 190 -31.70 -8.65 14.28
C LYS A 190 -30.46 -9.46 13.88
N GLU A 191 -30.63 -10.46 13.03
CA GLU A 191 -29.52 -11.31 12.56
C GLU A 191 -28.51 -10.54 11.70
N PHE A 192 -28.98 -9.56 10.90
CA PHE A 192 -28.08 -8.61 10.23
C PHE A 192 -27.19 -7.87 11.23
N TYR A 193 -27.77 -7.35 12.32
CA TYR A 193 -27.01 -6.65 13.35
C TYR A 193 -26.13 -7.59 14.22
N GLN A 194 -26.46 -8.88 14.30
CA GLN A 194 -25.57 -9.89 14.89
C GLN A 194 -24.34 -10.15 14.02
N LEU A 195 -24.48 -10.16 12.69
CA LEU A 195 -23.33 -10.18 11.78
C LEU A 195 -22.54 -8.86 11.82
N PHE A 196 -23.24 -7.73 11.92
CA PHE A 196 -22.64 -6.39 12.05
C PHE A 196 -21.73 -6.28 13.26
N ALA A 197 -22.11 -6.87 14.40
CA ALA A 197 -21.33 -6.82 15.63
C ALA A 197 -19.88 -7.26 15.43
N TYR A 198 -19.62 -8.31 14.63
CA TYR A 198 -18.25 -8.76 14.31
C TYR A 198 -17.37 -7.68 13.67
N PHE A 199 -17.95 -6.84 12.81
CA PHE A 199 -17.23 -5.81 12.06
C PHE A 199 -17.25 -4.44 12.73
N ASN A 200 -18.05 -4.28 13.78
CA ASN A 200 -18.14 -3.08 14.59
C ASN A 200 -17.07 -3.01 15.69
N ASN A 201 -16.48 -4.15 16.06
CA ASN A 201 -15.39 -4.22 17.04
C ASN A 201 -14.04 -3.91 16.36
N THR A 202 -13.77 -2.64 16.05
CA THR A 202 -12.58 -2.24 15.29
C THR A 202 -11.86 -1.04 15.89
N THR A 203 -10.54 -0.96 15.72
CA THR A 203 -9.74 0.23 16.06
C THR A 203 -9.68 1.27 14.94
N GLN A 204 -10.26 0.97 13.78
CA GLN A 204 -10.31 1.92 12.66
C GLN A 204 -11.15 3.16 13.04
N PRO A 205 -10.62 4.38 12.83
CA PRO A 205 -11.39 5.60 13.02
C PRO A 205 -12.46 5.76 11.93
N GLY A 206 -13.56 6.48 12.25
CA GLY A 206 -14.61 6.79 11.29
C GLY A 206 -14.18 7.73 10.16
N MET A 207 -13.06 8.42 10.32
CA MET A 207 -12.49 9.35 9.34
C MET A 207 -11.07 8.92 8.96
N ASP A 208 -10.74 8.90 7.68
CA ASP A 208 -9.42 8.49 7.18
C ASP A 208 -8.35 9.60 7.25
N GLY A 209 -8.74 10.83 7.61
CA GLY A 209 -7.87 11.99 7.67
C GLY A 209 -7.29 12.42 6.32
N ASN A 210 -7.79 11.90 5.21
CA ASN A 210 -7.19 11.98 3.87
C ASN A 210 -5.74 11.46 3.84
N ALA A 211 -5.38 10.62 4.80
CA ALA A 211 -4.03 10.13 4.99
C ALA A 211 -3.75 8.93 4.09
N LYS A 212 -2.55 8.89 3.51
CA LYS A 212 -2.04 7.73 2.76
C LYS A 212 -2.10 6.43 3.58
N ASP A 213 -1.71 6.53 4.86
CA ASP A 213 -1.59 5.41 5.80
C ASP A 213 -2.62 5.54 6.95
N SER A 214 -3.91 5.48 6.64
CA SER A 214 -4.97 5.61 7.65
C SER A 214 -5.01 4.40 8.60
N ALA A 215 -4.82 4.64 9.90
CA ALA A 215 -4.73 3.58 10.90
C ALA A 215 -5.99 2.67 10.94
N PRO A 216 -5.86 1.40 11.35
CA PRO A 216 -4.61 0.69 11.64
C PRO A 216 -3.82 0.31 10.37
N VAL A 217 -2.49 0.40 10.46
CA VAL A 217 -1.56 0.04 9.39
C VAL A 217 -0.39 -0.78 9.95
N ILE A 218 0.25 -1.57 9.10
CA ILE A 218 1.54 -2.19 9.42
C ILE A 218 2.55 -1.89 8.34
N ARG A 219 3.83 -1.86 8.70
CA ARG A 219 4.91 -1.83 7.71
C ARG A 219 5.11 -3.25 7.16
N VAL A 220 5.25 -3.37 5.84
CA VAL A 220 5.39 -4.64 5.12
C VAL A 220 6.81 -4.74 4.61
N TYR A 221 7.59 -5.68 5.15
CA TYR A 221 8.94 -5.96 4.68
C TYR A 221 8.89 -7.07 3.63
N PRO A 222 9.21 -6.79 2.34
CA PRO A 222 9.27 -7.82 1.32
C PRO A 222 10.37 -8.84 1.66
N ASN A 223 10.07 -10.15 1.53
CA ASN A 223 11.00 -11.28 1.70
C ASN A 223 11.42 -11.67 3.13
N GLY A 224 10.88 -11.08 4.19
CA GLY A 224 11.11 -11.51 5.59
C GLY A 224 12.53 -11.30 6.15
N GLU A 225 13.59 -11.37 5.33
CA GLU A 225 14.98 -11.09 5.72
C GLU A 225 15.15 -9.65 6.22
N ALA A 226 14.47 -8.70 5.57
CA ALA A 226 14.44 -7.32 6.01
C ALA A 226 13.76 -7.17 7.39
N LYS A 227 12.70 -7.95 7.68
CA LYS A 227 12.02 -7.91 8.99
C LYS A 227 12.94 -8.38 10.11
N ALA A 228 13.60 -9.52 9.95
CA ALA A 228 14.53 -10.04 10.95
C ALA A 228 15.72 -9.10 11.19
N THR A 229 16.18 -8.40 10.15
CA THR A 229 17.25 -7.38 10.25
C THR A 229 16.75 -6.16 11.01
N VAL A 230 15.54 -5.68 10.70
CA VAL A 230 14.90 -4.57 11.42
C VAL A 230 14.72 -4.89 12.90
N GLU A 231 14.19 -6.06 13.25
CA GLU A 231 14.00 -6.47 14.66
C GLU A 231 15.34 -6.50 15.41
N LYS A 232 16.41 -6.99 14.77
CA LYS A 232 17.76 -6.97 15.32
C LYS A 232 18.28 -5.55 15.51
N LEU A 233 18.06 -4.65 14.55
CA LEU A 233 18.47 -3.24 14.65
C LEU A 233 17.71 -2.53 15.76
N GLN A 234 16.39 -2.72 15.86
CA GLN A 234 15.57 -2.16 16.93
C GLN A 234 16.01 -2.67 18.32
N ALA A 235 16.25 -3.98 18.46
CA ALA A 235 16.79 -4.55 19.69
C ALA A 235 18.17 -3.95 20.04
N ARG A 236 19.07 -3.87 19.05
CA ARG A 236 20.40 -3.27 19.22
C ARG A 236 20.33 -1.80 19.62
N ILE A 237 19.45 -1.00 19.01
CA ILE A 237 19.21 0.39 19.39
C ILE A 237 18.70 0.47 20.83
N GLY A 238 17.75 -0.39 21.20
CA GLY A 238 17.22 -0.47 22.56
C GLY A 238 18.25 -0.89 23.62
N ASP A 239 19.20 -1.76 23.28
CA ASP A 239 20.28 -2.18 24.16
C ASP A 239 21.37 -1.09 24.28
N LEU A 240 21.73 -0.47 23.15
CA LEU A 240 22.63 0.69 23.13
C LEU A 240 22.07 1.83 23.99
N ASP A 241 20.76 2.07 23.96
CA ASP A 241 20.12 3.13 24.72
C ASP A 241 20.03 2.81 26.23
N ARG A 242 19.49 1.62 26.58
CA ARG A 242 19.20 1.26 27.97
C ARG A 242 20.42 0.84 28.78
N MET A 243 21.39 0.19 28.15
CA MET A 243 22.56 -0.37 28.82
C MET A 243 23.80 0.49 28.56
N ASP A 244 24.24 0.57 27.30
CA ASP A 244 25.54 1.13 26.99
C ASP A 244 25.58 2.65 27.17
N LEU A 245 24.57 3.37 26.68
CA LEU A 245 24.53 4.83 26.77
C LEU A 245 24.30 5.27 28.22
N LYS A 246 23.47 4.54 28.97
CA LYS A 246 23.28 4.76 30.40
C LYS A 246 24.56 4.50 31.20
N ALA A 247 25.27 3.41 30.92
CA ALA A 247 26.55 3.08 31.56
C ALA A 247 27.63 4.11 31.20
N ALA A 248 27.74 4.49 29.93
CA ALA A 248 28.66 5.52 29.47
C ALA A 248 28.34 6.88 30.10
N THR A 249 27.06 7.25 30.23
CA THR A 249 26.64 8.46 30.94
C THR A 249 27.08 8.45 32.40
N ALA A 250 26.95 7.31 33.09
CA ALA A 250 27.40 7.17 34.47
C ALA A 250 28.93 7.23 34.59
N ALA A 251 29.65 6.57 33.68
CA ALA A 251 31.12 6.57 33.64
C ALA A 251 31.71 7.95 33.33
N ALA A 252 31.01 8.75 32.53
CA ALA A 252 31.39 10.09 32.13
C ALA A 252 31.07 11.16 33.20
N GLU A 253 30.27 10.83 34.22
CA GLU A 253 29.88 11.76 35.30
C GLU A 253 31.07 12.38 36.06
N PRO A 254 32.10 11.62 36.50
CA PRO A 254 33.23 12.21 37.21
C PRO A 254 34.01 13.20 36.33
N GLY A 255 34.15 12.90 35.03
CA GLY A 255 34.80 13.78 34.05
C GLY A 255 34.02 15.08 33.84
N PHE A 256 32.70 14.99 33.74
CA PHE A 256 31.83 16.16 33.66
C PHE A 256 31.92 17.03 34.93
N GLN A 257 31.89 16.43 36.11
CA GLN A 257 32.03 17.15 37.38
C GLN A 257 33.40 17.81 37.53
N ALA A 258 34.47 17.20 37.01
CA ALA A 258 35.80 17.81 36.95
C ALA A 258 35.82 19.01 36.01
N TRP A 259 35.24 18.87 34.81
CA TRP A 259 35.11 19.96 33.84
C TRP A 259 34.28 21.13 34.39
N LEU A 260 33.18 20.87 35.11
CA LEU A 260 32.38 21.90 35.75
C LEU A 260 33.16 22.74 36.78
N LYS A 261 34.23 22.21 37.37
CA LYS A 261 35.09 22.93 38.32
C LYS A 261 36.23 23.70 37.65
N ASP A 262 36.51 23.45 36.38
CA ASP A 262 37.57 24.13 35.63
C ASP A 262 37.16 25.59 35.36
N PRO A 263 37.95 26.60 35.79
CA PRO A 263 37.68 28.00 35.47
C PRO A 263 37.77 28.32 33.96
N LYS A 264 38.42 27.47 33.16
CA LYS A 264 38.51 27.59 31.70
C LYS A 264 37.50 26.73 30.92
N ARG A 265 36.53 26.11 31.61
CA ARG A 265 35.53 25.21 31.00
C ARG A 265 34.77 25.81 29.82
N ALA A 266 34.46 27.10 29.89
CA ALA A 266 33.75 27.82 28.83
C ALA A 266 34.60 27.97 27.56
N ASP A 267 35.92 28.13 27.72
CA ASP A 267 36.85 28.20 26.59
C ASP A 267 37.05 26.83 25.94
N ALA A 268 36.97 25.74 26.72
CA ALA A 268 37.01 24.38 26.17
C ALA A 268 35.86 24.14 25.17
N LEU A 269 34.66 24.68 25.43
CA LEU A 269 33.52 24.57 24.52
C LEU A 269 33.73 25.29 23.18
N ALA A 270 34.61 26.28 23.10
CA ALA A 270 34.94 26.94 21.84
C ALA A 270 35.62 25.99 20.84
N GLY A 271 36.31 24.95 21.32
CA GLY A 271 36.93 23.90 20.51
C GLY A 271 36.04 22.67 20.28
N LEU A 272 34.77 22.68 20.72
CA LEU A 272 33.88 21.53 20.65
C LEU A 272 33.62 21.12 19.19
N ARG A 273 34.10 19.93 18.83
CA ARG A 273 33.77 19.27 17.56
C ARG A 273 32.69 18.25 17.81
N LEU A 274 31.67 18.26 16.95
CA LEU A 274 30.68 17.20 16.98
C LEU A 274 31.31 15.86 16.58
N PRO A 275 30.77 14.73 17.07
CA PRO A 275 31.16 13.41 16.61
C PRO A 275 30.94 13.23 15.09
N GLY A 276 31.75 12.41 14.41
CA GLY A 276 31.56 12.04 13.00
C GLY A 276 32.43 12.82 12.00
N THR A 277 32.19 12.60 10.71
CA THR A 277 32.96 13.21 9.62
C THR A 277 32.41 14.60 9.29
N LEU A 278 33.11 15.65 9.73
CA LEU A 278 32.98 16.96 9.12
C LEU A 278 33.66 16.88 7.75
N LEU A 279 32.89 16.99 6.67
CA LEU A 279 33.44 16.90 5.32
C LEU A 279 34.21 18.18 4.95
N GLU A 280 33.74 19.35 5.41
CA GLU A 280 34.38 20.66 5.19
C GLU A 280 33.81 21.73 6.15
N GLU A 281 34.63 22.69 6.59
CA GLU A 281 34.21 23.92 7.30
C GLU A 281 34.81 25.14 6.59
N ILE A 282 33.98 26.12 6.24
CA ILE A 282 34.39 27.21 5.35
C ILE A 282 33.91 28.57 5.85
N ALA A 283 34.85 29.51 5.95
CA ALA A 283 34.56 30.94 6.08
C ALA A 283 34.32 31.55 4.69
N VAL A 284 33.24 32.31 4.53
CA VAL A 284 32.72 32.64 3.19
C VAL A 284 33.47 33.80 2.51
N ALA A 285 33.53 33.72 1.19
CA ALA A 285 34.00 34.74 0.27
C ALA A 285 32.95 35.88 0.10
N GLU A 286 33.39 37.12 0.29
CA GLU A 286 32.62 38.32 -0.08
C GLU A 286 32.89 38.64 -1.56
N GLY A 287 31.88 39.06 -2.34
CA GLY A 287 32.11 39.64 -3.68
C GLY A 287 31.33 39.08 -4.87
N GLY A 288 30.27 38.28 -4.69
CA GLY A 288 29.31 37.94 -5.77
C GLY A 288 29.67 36.76 -6.69
N THR A 289 30.88 36.20 -6.59
CA THR A 289 31.24 34.92 -7.22
C THR A 289 30.93 33.77 -6.26
N ALA A 290 30.30 32.70 -6.75
CA ALA A 290 30.07 31.49 -5.94
C ALA A 290 31.39 30.83 -5.57
N LEU A 291 31.52 30.38 -4.32
CA LEU A 291 32.66 29.57 -3.91
C LEU A 291 32.46 28.13 -4.39
N ASN A 292 33.41 27.61 -5.16
CA ASN A 292 33.38 26.25 -5.70
C ASN A 292 34.24 25.32 -4.83
N LEU A 293 33.61 24.30 -4.26
CA LEU A 293 34.22 23.34 -3.33
C LEU A 293 34.47 21.97 -3.96
N GLY A 294 34.29 21.85 -5.28
CA GLY A 294 34.50 20.60 -6.00
C GLY A 294 33.58 19.47 -5.52
N ALA A 295 34.14 18.28 -5.30
CA ALA A 295 33.38 17.04 -5.15
C ALA A 295 32.68 16.86 -3.78
N VAL A 296 32.94 17.73 -2.80
CA VAL A 296 32.36 17.60 -1.45
C VAL A 296 30.82 17.62 -1.48
N GLY A 297 30.18 16.93 -0.53
CA GLY A 297 28.72 16.90 -0.40
C GLY A 297 28.01 16.04 -1.46
N GLU A 298 28.68 15.02 -2.02
CA GLU A 298 28.10 14.02 -2.93
C GLU A 298 27.16 13.07 -2.17
N PHE A 299 26.04 13.60 -1.72
CA PHE A 299 24.99 12.85 -1.05
C PHE A 299 24.10 12.14 -2.07
N GLY A 300 23.46 11.06 -1.62
CA GLY A 300 22.49 10.29 -2.39
C GLY A 300 21.28 9.93 -1.54
N ARG A 301 20.28 9.32 -2.18
CA ARG A 301 18.98 9.01 -1.58
C ARG A 301 19.12 8.22 -0.28
N ASP A 302 19.93 7.17 -0.24
CA ASP A 302 20.03 6.24 0.89
C ASP A 302 21.13 6.61 1.90
N ARG A 303 21.68 7.82 1.82
CA ARG A 303 22.73 8.30 2.72
C ARG A 303 22.22 9.48 3.54
N PRO A 304 22.19 9.36 4.88
CA PRO A 304 21.87 10.51 5.70
C PRO A 304 22.97 11.57 5.57
N PHE A 305 22.59 12.83 5.74
CA PHE A 305 23.53 13.92 5.77
C PHE A 305 22.98 15.08 6.58
N SER A 306 23.85 16.02 6.95
CA SER A 306 23.42 17.29 7.53
C SER A 306 24.22 18.44 6.96
N VAL A 307 23.55 19.58 6.76
CA VAL A 307 24.14 20.82 6.27
C VAL A 307 23.81 21.92 7.26
N ALA A 308 24.83 22.58 7.79
CA ALA A 308 24.72 23.68 8.73
C ALA A 308 25.37 24.94 8.11
N PHE A 309 24.72 26.09 8.22
CA PHE A 309 25.28 27.36 7.75
C PHE A 309 24.57 28.55 8.39
N SER A 310 25.27 29.67 8.49
CA SER A 310 24.68 30.98 8.81
C SER A 310 24.27 31.69 7.52
N PHE A 311 23.14 32.37 7.56
CA PHE A 311 22.57 33.05 6.39
C PHE A 311 22.00 34.42 6.76
N GLU A 312 22.22 35.40 5.89
CA GLU A 312 21.55 36.70 5.91
C GLU A 312 20.57 36.78 4.72
N PRO A 313 19.27 37.00 4.95
CA PRO A 313 18.29 37.21 3.90
C PRO A 313 18.71 38.33 2.96
N PRO A 314 18.56 38.16 1.64
CA PRO A 314 18.70 39.27 0.72
C PRO A 314 17.68 40.38 1.07
N GLU A 315 18.02 41.63 0.74
CA GLU A 315 17.05 42.76 0.77
C GLU A 315 15.89 42.52 -0.22
N SER A 316 16.21 41.73 -1.26
CA SER A 316 15.39 40.96 -2.19
C SER A 316 14.36 39.98 -1.61
N TYR A 317 13.08 39.99 -2.03
CA TYR A 317 12.24 38.78 -1.90
C TYR A 317 12.40 37.80 -3.07
N ASP A 318 13.09 38.21 -4.15
CA ASP A 318 13.37 37.30 -5.27
C ASP A 318 14.31 36.16 -4.88
N ARG A 319 14.36 35.16 -5.76
CA ARG A 319 15.12 33.93 -5.58
C ARG A 319 16.61 34.17 -5.34
N ALA A 320 17.21 33.40 -4.43
CA ALA A 320 18.65 33.32 -4.24
C ALA A 320 19.07 31.89 -3.88
N ILE A 321 19.98 31.30 -4.65
CA ILE A 321 20.62 30.02 -4.30
C ILE A 321 21.59 30.26 -3.14
N LEU A 322 21.37 29.57 -2.01
CA LEU A 322 22.27 29.62 -0.86
C LEU A 322 23.41 28.60 -1.03
N LEU A 323 23.04 27.35 -1.33
CA LEU A 323 23.95 26.25 -1.61
C LEU A 323 23.38 25.41 -2.75
N ALA A 324 24.20 24.98 -3.69
CA ALA A 324 23.76 24.09 -4.76
C ALA A 324 24.88 23.14 -5.20
N LYS A 325 24.57 21.85 -5.25
CA LYS A 325 25.35 20.83 -5.94
C LYS A 325 24.41 20.16 -6.93
N THR A 326 24.20 20.80 -8.07
CA THR A 326 23.22 20.40 -9.10
C THR A 326 23.89 20.38 -10.47
N ASP A 327 23.49 19.43 -11.32
CA ASP A 327 23.96 19.33 -12.70
C ASP A 327 22.85 19.72 -13.70
N PRO A 328 22.89 20.95 -14.27
CA PRO A 328 21.90 21.39 -15.25
C PRO A 328 21.85 20.52 -16.51
N SER A 329 22.94 19.83 -16.85
CA SER A 329 23.02 18.97 -18.04
C SER A 329 22.22 17.67 -17.87
N HIS A 330 21.85 17.34 -16.63
CA HIS A 330 21.11 16.13 -16.27
C HIS A 330 19.84 16.50 -15.48
N GLY A 331 19.09 17.49 -15.99
CA GLY A 331 17.81 17.88 -15.40
C GLY A 331 17.93 18.45 -13.99
N ASP A 332 18.98 19.23 -13.73
CA ASP A 332 19.28 19.81 -12.40
C ASP A 332 19.51 18.77 -11.29
N ARG A 333 19.83 17.51 -11.63
CA ARG A 333 20.05 16.43 -10.66
C ARG A 333 21.06 16.83 -9.58
N GLY A 334 20.71 16.61 -8.32
CA GLY A 334 21.52 17.03 -7.19
C GLY A 334 20.71 17.48 -5.99
N TRP A 335 21.28 18.35 -5.17
CA TRP A 335 20.56 19.01 -4.08
C TRP A 335 20.88 20.50 -4.03
N ARG A 336 19.90 21.30 -3.60
CA ARG A 336 20.06 22.75 -3.41
C ARG A 336 19.22 23.27 -2.27
N ILE A 337 19.67 24.38 -1.69
CA ILE A 337 18.95 25.16 -0.69
C ILE A 337 18.76 26.55 -1.27
N VAL A 338 17.50 26.96 -1.38
CA VAL A 338 17.09 28.20 -2.07
C VAL A 338 16.29 29.05 -1.10
N TYR A 339 16.50 30.36 -1.16
CA TYR A 339 15.63 31.35 -0.55
C TYR A 339 14.78 32.01 -1.64
N GLU A 340 13.46 32.05 -1.50
CA GLU A 340 12.55 32.69 -2.45
C GLU A 340 11.22 32.99 -1.74
N ASN A 341 10.60 34.15 -2.02
CA ASN A 341 9.26 34.49 -1.51
C ASN A 341 9.11 34.36 0.02
N GLU A 342 10.09 34.85 0.79
CA GLU A 342 10.16 34.72 2.26
C GLU A 342 10.23 33.26 2.77
N ALA A 343 10.54 32.31 1.90
CA ALA A 343 10.68 30.91 2.20
C ALA A 343 12.11 30.44 1.96
N MET A 344 12.55 29.49 2.79
CA MET A 344 13.76 28.72 2.51
C MET A 344 13.33 27.30 2.20
N THR A 345 13.72 26.78 1.04
CA THR A 345 13.34 25.46 0.55
C THR A 345 14.58 24.61 0.28
N VAL A 346 14.56 23.38 0.78
CA VAL A 346 15.53 22.33 0.48
C VAL A 346 14.97 21.47 -0.62
N HIS A 347 15.72 21.29 -1.69
CA HIS A 347 15.37 20.45 -2.82
C HIS A 347 16.36 19.29 -2.93
N LEU A 348 15.86 18.05 -2.95
CA LEU A 348 16.60 16.87 -3.37
C LEU A 348 16.04 16.46 -4.73
N ILE A 349 16.85 16.48 -5.78
CA ILE A 349 16.41 16.50 -7.19
C ILE A 349 16.97 15.27 -7.91
N GLU A 350 16.09 14.33 -8.29
CA GLU A 350 16.40 13.30 -9.27
C GLU A 350 16.35 13.90 -10.70
N GLU A 351 15.28 14.66 -10.97
CA GLU A 351 15.03 15.38 -12.22
C GLU A 351 14.05 16.55 -11.98
N TRP A 352 14.46 17.78 -12.25
CA TRP A 352 13.64 18.97 -12.04
C TRP A 352 12.68 19.23 -13.22
N PRO A 353 11.44 19.71 -12.99
CA PRO A 353 10.82 20.03 -11.68
C PRO A 353 10.03 18.88 -11.07
N ASN A 354 9.86 17.77 -11.79
CA ASN A 354 8.82 16.78 -11.49
C ASN A 354 9.26 15.68 -10.51
N LYS A 355 10.56 15.37 -10.39
CA LYS A 355 11.08 14.33 -9.49
C LYS A 355 12.03 14.92 -8.48
N ALA A 356 11.46 15.61 -7.49
CA ALA A 356 12.23 16.20 -6.41
C ALA A 356 11.45 16.20 -5.10
N LEU A 357 12.13 15.95 -3.99
CA LEU A 357 11.59 16.24 -2.66
C LEU A 357 11.80 17.72 -2.37
N ARG A 358 10.77 18.41 -1.89
CA ARG A 358 10.85 19.82 -1.50
C ARG A 358 10.31 20.01 -0.11
N VAL A 359 11.14 20.51 0.80
CA VAL A 359 10.74 20.83 2.18
C VAL A 359 11.19 22.23 2.53
N GLY A 360 10.30 23.04 3.10
CA GLY A 360 10.61 24.44 3.36
C GLY A 360 9.95 25.07 4.58
N LEU A 361 10.57 26.15 5.01
CA LEU A 361 10.08 27.07 6.04
C LEU A 361 9.52 28.32 5.37
N THR A 362 8.25 28.62 5.62
CA THR A 362 7.59 29.80 5.04
C THR A 362 7.29 30.83 6.13
N ARG A 363 7.41 32.13 5.79
CA ARG A 363 7.05 33.27 6.66
C ARG A 363 7.88 33.42 7.95
N VAL A 364 9.00 32.69 8.07
CA VAL A 364 9.86 32.73 9.27
C VAL A 364 10.85 33.90 9.21
N PHE A 365 11.25 34.33 8.01
CA PHE A 365 12.29 35.33 7.78
C PHE A 365 11.76 36.77 7.61
N ARG A 366 10.50 37.02 8.00
CA ARG A 366 9.87 38.34 7.88
C ARG A 366 10.63 39.40 8.68
N GLY A 367 10.94 40.52 8.02
CA GLY A 367 11.69 41.63 8.60
C GLY A 367 13.21 41.50 8.50
N GLY A 368 13.73 40.68 7.59
CA GLY A 368 15.16 40.64 7.24
C GLY A 368 16.07 39.98 8.27
N ARG A 369 15.51 39.24 9.24
CA ARG A 369 16.30 38.56 10.28
C ARG A 369 16.76 37.20 9.78
N GLY A 370 18.06 37.09 9.50
CA GLY A 370 18.75 35.83 9.22
C GLY A 370 18.97 34.97 10.46
N GLY A 371 19.81 33.95 10.30
CA GLY A 371 20.13 33.04 11.39
C GLY A 371 20.97 31.85 10.96
N HIS A 372 21.21 30.97 11.92
CA HIS A 372 21.89 29.71 11.68
C HIS A 372 20.88 28.63 11.30
N ILE A 373 21.03 28.08 10.10
CA ILE A 373 20.21 27.02 9.55
C ILE A 373 20.90 25.69 9.75
N THR A 374 20.14 24.67 10.09
CA THR A 374 20.58 23.28 9.91
C THR A 374 19.50 22.49 9.18
N VAL A 375 19.94 21.75 8.17
CA VAL A 375 19.15 20.76 7.45
C VAL A 375 19.71 19.40 7.81
N THR A 376 18.85 18.47 8.24
CA THR A 376 19.23 17.08 8.46
C THR A 376 18.36 16.19 7.60
N TYR A 377 18.97 15.20 6.97
CA TYR A 377 18.30 14.20 6.17
C TYR A 377 18.69 12.80 6.68
N ASP A 378 17.71 11.91 6.77
CA ASP A 378 17.89 10.59 7.39
C ASP A 378 18.17 9.44 6.42
N GLY A 379 18.23 9.72 5.10
CA GLY A 379 18.45 8.70 4.09
C GLY A 379 17.17 7.97 3.66
N SER A 380 16.00 8.38 4.14
CA SER A 380 14.74 7.67 3.82
C SER A 380 14.32 7.82 2.36
N GLY A 381 14.69 8.92 1.70
CA GLY A 381 14.12 9.29 0.41
C GLY A 381 12.71 9.85 0.54
N THR A 382 12.32 10.30 1.74
CA THR A 382 11.02 10.93 1.97
C THR A 382 11.17 12.37 2.41
N SER A 383 10.13 13.17 2.19
CA SER A 383 10.06 14.55 2.67
C SER A 383 10.07 14.63 4.21
N GLU A 384 9.46 13.68 4.91
CA GLU A 384 9.49 13.57 6.38
C GLU A 384 10.91 13.33 6.93
N GLY A 385 11.75 12.69 6.11
CA GLY A 385 13.16 12.48 6.42
C GLY A 385 13.99 13.76 6.48
N ILE A 386 13.47 14.89 5.98
CA ILE A 386 14.13 16.20 5.99
C ILE A 386 13.61 17.02 7.17
N ALA A 387 14.49 17.32 8.13
CA ALA A 387 14.20 18.25 9.21
C ALA A 387 14.98 19.56 9.06
N LEU A 388 14.29 20.67 9.36
CA LEU A 388 14.83 22.03 9.27
C LEU A 388 14.89 22.65 10.67
N TYR A 389 16.02 23.27 10.97
CA TYR A 389 16.29 23.93 12.25
C TYR A 389 16.71 25.38 12.01
N LEU A 390 16.19 26.27 12.84
CA LEU A 390 16.57 27.68 12.87
C LEU A 390 17.08 28.02 14.26
N ASN A 391 18.34 28.46 14.34
CA ASN A 391 19.04 28.80 15.59
C ASN A 391 18.94 27.65 16.63
N GLY A 392 19.20 26.42 16.17
CA GLY A 392 19.13 25.22 17.01
C GLY A 392 17.73 24.62 17.16
N LYS A 393 16.67 25.43 17.01
CA LYS A 393 15.30 24.98 17.24
C LYS A 393 14.70 24.33 16.00
N ARG A 394 14.22 23.10 16.14
CA ARG A 394 13.48 22.39 15.11
C ARG A 394 12.24 23.19 14.71
N GLN A 395 12.01 23.31 13.42
CA GLN A 395 10.87 24.02 12.84
C GLN A 395 9.91 23.02 12.20
N SER A 396 8.61 23.28 12.31
CA SER A 396 7.61 22.56 11.51
C SER A 396 7.71 23.03 10.06
N SER A 397 7.90 22.10 9.13
CA SER A 397 7.82 22.41 7.70
C SER A 397 6.40 22.92 7.37
N ARG A 398 6.32 23.92 6.51
CA ARG A 398 5.04 24.52 6.05
C ARG A 398 4.88 24.46 4.53
N PHE A 399 5.87 23.88 3.87
CA PHE A 399 5.89 23.61 2.45
C PHE A 399 6.52 22.24 2.27
N VAL A 400 5.70 21.28 1.86
CA VAL A 400 6.12 19.96 1.37
C VAL A 400 5.47 19.85 0.00
N ASN A 401 6.18 19.40 -1.05
CA ASN A 401 5.47 19.18 -2.30
C ASN A 401 4.45 18.04 -2.09
N GLU A 402 3.18 18.36 -2.24
CA GLU A 402 2.06 17.45 -1.94
C GLU A 402 2.01 16.21 -2.86
N TRP A 403 2.82 16.19 -3.92
CA TRP A 403 2.76 15.22 -5.03
C TRP A 403 3.90 14.19 -5.04
N PHE A 404 5.04 14.47 -4.41
CA PHE A 404 6.18 13.53 -4.32
C PHE A 404 6.75 13.59 -2.89
N ASP A 405 6.05 12.92 -1.97
CA ASP A 405 6.50 12.78 -0.59
C ASP A 405 7.64 11.76 -0.43
N THR A 406 7.91 10.99 -1.49
CA THR A 406 8.87 9.89 -1.59
C THR A 406 9.59 9.96 -2.94
N MET A 407 10.90 9.75 -2.95
CA MET A 407 11.74 9.73 -4.14
C MET A 407 11.93 8.29 -4.63
N GLU A 408 11.77 8.06 -5.93
CA GLU A 408 11.95 6.73 -6.54
C GLU A 408 13.42 6.47 -6.90
N GLY A 409 14.07 7.41 -7.58
CA GLY A 409 15.47 7.32 -8.00
C GLY A 409 16.46 7.91 -7.00
N ASP A 410 17.61 8.36 -7.50
CA ASP A 410 18.67 8.96 -6.69
C ASP A 410 18.96 10.39 -7.20
N PHE A 411 19.33 11.27 -6.28
CA PHE A 411 19.73 12.65 -6.56
C PHE A 411 21.27 12.82 -6.58
N LYS A 412 22.03 11.74 -6.45
CA LYS A 412 23.49 11.76 -6.48
C LYS A 412 24.04 12.39 -7.77
N THR A 413 25.01 13.29 -7.63
CA THR A 413 25.66 13.99 -8.76
C THR A 413 27.14 14.28 -8.48
N SER A 414 27.98 14.21 -9.52
CA SER A 414 29.40 14.59 -9.48
C SER A 414 29.64 16.09 -9.71
N ALA A 415 28.58 16.89 -9.88
CA ALA A 415 28.68 18.34 -10.02
C ALA A 415 29.42 18.99 -8.83
N PRO A 416 30.12 20.13 -9.03
CA PRO A 416 30.74 20.83 -7.92
C PRO A 416 29.70 21.38 -6.93
N LEU A 417 30.04 21.41 -5.64
CA LEU A 417 29.25 22.16 -4.66
C LEU A 417 29.60 23.65 -4.77
N LEU A 418 28.57 24.46 -5.00
CA LEU A 418 28.62 25.91 -5.05
C LEU A 418 27.98 26.48 -3.78
N VAL A 419 28.68 27.41 -3.13
CA VAL A 419 28.20 28.13 -1.94
C VAL A 419 28.09 29.61 -2.24
N GLY A 420 26.89 30.16 -2.07
CA GLY A 420 26.55 31.54 -2.35
C GLY A 420 26.76 31.92 -3.83
N GLY A 421 27.05 33.20 -4.05
CA GLY A 421 27.25 33.77 -5.38
C GLY A 421 25.98 34.38 -5.98
N LYS A 422 26.14 34.94 -7.17
CA LYS A 422 25.06 35.56 -7.93
C LYS A 422 24.13 34.49 -8.52
N ASP A 423 22.87 34.52 -8.13
CA ASP A 423 21.82 33.68 -8.70
C ASP A 423 21.68 33.96 -10.22
N PRO A 424 21.68 32.93 -11.08
CA PRO A 424 21.60 33.13 -12.53
C PRO A 424 20.29 33.75 -13.02
N GLU A 425 19.18 33.58 -12.29
CA GLU A 425 17.85 34.03 -12.71
C GLU A 425 17.53 35.43 -12.15
N SER A 426 17.66 35.62 -10.84
CA SER A 426 17.33 36.90 -10.20
C SER A 426 18.50 37.89 -10.19
N GLY A 427 19.73 37.40 -10.32
CA GLY A 427 20.93 38.20 -10.13
C GLY A 427 21.23 38.59 -8.69
N GLN A 428 20.48 38.08 -7.70
CA GLN A 428 20.75 38.34 -6.29
C GLN A 428 21.96 37.56 -5.77
N ILE A 429 22.66 38.13 -4.80
CA ILE A 429 23.83 37.49 -4.17
C ILE A 429 23.44 37.07 -2.75
N ALA A 430 23.41 35.77 -2.50
CA ALA A 430 23.20 35.23 -1.17
C ALA A 430 24.44 35.42 -0.27
N LYS A 431 24.21 35.86 0.97
CA LYS A 431 25.25 35.91 2.02
C LYS A 431 25.10 34.70 2.93
N VAL A 432 25.96 33.73 2.72
CA VAL A 432 26.09 32.52 3.55
C VAL A 432 27.40 32.62 4.33
N ARG A 433 27.53 32.00 5.52
CA ARG A 433 28.75 31.92 6.34
C ARG A 433 28.78 30.60 7.12
N ASP A 434 29.96 30.18 7.59
CA ASP A 434 30.15 29.00 8.46
C ASP A 434 29.47 27.72 7.92
N VAL A 435 29.74 27.39 6.65
CA VAL A 435 29.15 26.19 6.03
C VAL A 435 29.84 24.95 6.57
N ARG A 436 29.05 24.00 7.05
CA ARG A 436 29.48 22.70 7.60
C ARG A 436 28.66 21.58 7.01
N LEU A 437 29.35 20.53 6.59
CA LEU A 437 28.75 19.35 5.97
C LEU A 437 29.07 18.10 6.78
N PHE A 438 28.07 17.26 7.01
CA PHE A 438 28.17 16.01 7.75
C PHE A 438 27.62 14.86 6.89
N ASP A 439 28.31 13.72 6.87
CA ASP A 439 27.90 12.47 6.21
C ASP A 439 26.93 11.62 7.05
N ARG A 440 26.24 12.26 8.00
CA ARG A 440 25.25 11.65 8.90
C ARG A 440 24.13 12.60 9.26
N LYS A 441 23.04 12.05 9.78
CA LYS A 441 21.95 12.82 10.41
C LYS A 441 22.42 13.30 11.78
N LEU A 442 22.36 14.60 12.00
CA LEU A 442 22.54 15.18 13.34
C LEU A 442 21.23 15.10 14.11
N THR A 443 21.32 14.79 15.39
CA THR A 443 20.17 14.82 16.31
C THR A 443 19.84 16.25 16.75
N ASP A 444 18.65 16.47 17.31
CA ASP A 444 18.24 17.78 17.86
C ASP A 444 19.27 18.35 18.85
N VAL A 445 19.89 17.49 19.66
CA VAL A 445 20.92 17.86 20.62
C VAL A 445 22.19 18.33 19.93
N GLU A 446 22.64 17.60 18.92
CA GLU A 446 23.83 17.93 18.14
C GLU A 446 23.64 19.21 17.31
N VAL A 447 22.43 19.41 16.78
CA VAL A 447 22.06 20.64 16.09
C VAL A 447 22.07 21.84 17.04
N ASN A 448 21.53 21.69 18.26
CA ASN A 448 21.62 22.73 19.29
C ASN A 448 23.08 23.05 19.66
N LEU A 449 23.94 22.03 19.73
CA LEU A 449 25.37 22.17 20.00
C LEU A 449 26.11 22.98 18.94
N LEU A 450 25.76 22.82 17.67
CA LEU A 450 26.36 23.57 16.58
C LEU A 450 25.93 25.04 16.56
N ASN A 451 24.63 25.27 16.76
CA ASN A 451 23.99 26.51 16.34
C ASN A 451 24.09 27.63 17.38
N ASP A 452 24.43 27.30 18.62
CA ASP A 452 24.44 28.28 19.71
C ASP A 452 25.63 28.09 20.66
N ARG A 453 26.84 28.02 20.07
CA ARG A 453 28.10 27.92 20.83
C ARG A 453 28.31 29.10 21.78
N GLN A 454 27.86 30.30 21.42
CA GLN A 454 27.95 31.49 22.28
C GLN A 454 27.02 31.38 23.49
N ARG A 455 25.76 30.93 23.34
CA ARG A 455 24.92 30.64 24.50
C ARG A 455 25.51 29.52 25.34
N LEU A 456 25.96 28.42 24.74
CA LEU A 456 26.59 27.32 25.50
C LEU A 456 27.83 27.78 26.26
N LYS A 457 28.65 28.65 25.67
CA LYS A 457 29.76 29.31 26.35
C LYS A 457 29.24 30.12 27.55
N GLY A 458 28.23 30.97 27.35
CA GLY A 458 27.62 31.76 28.43
C GLY A 458 27.01 30.89 29.54
N LEU A 459 26.37 29.78 29.19
CA LEU A 459 25.86 28.79 30.15
C LEU A 459 27.00 28.15 30.94
N ALA A 460 28.12 27.82 30.29
CA ALA A 460 29.26 27.21 30.97
C ALA A 460 30.06 28.19 31.84
N GLU A 461 30.05 29.49 31.54
CA GLU A 461 30.68 30.52 32.38
C GLU A 461 29.97 30.60 33.75
N LYS A 462 28.63 30.59 33.74
CA LYS A 462 27.79 30.67 34.94
C LYS A 462 26.63 29.65 34.88
N PRO A 463 26.91 28.35 35.08
CA PRO A 463 25.88 27.32 34.95
C PRO A 463 24.85 27.40 36.06
N ALA A 464 23.56 27.48 35.71
CA ALA A 464 22.47 27.25 36.64
C ALA A 464 22.06 25.77 36.63
N GLU A 465 21.36 25.32 37.67
CA GLU A 465 20.95 23.92 37.82
C GLU A 465 20.15 23.39 36.62
N LYS A 466 19.26 24.22 36.07
CA LYS A 466 18.46 23.91 34.86
C LYS A 466 19.30 23.68 33.60
N ASP A 467 20.53 24.20 33.55
CA ASP A 467 21.42 24.16 32.38
C ASP A 467 22.35 22.94 32.41
N LEU A 468 22.48 22.29 33.58
CA LEU A 468 23.45 21.19 33.79
C LEU A 468 23.18 19.99 32.88
N ALA A 469 21.92 19.66 32.62
CA ALA A 469 21.57 18.53 31.75
C ALA A 469 22.06 18.76 30.30
N GLU A 470 21.84 19.97 29.78
CA GLU A 470 22.29 20.35 28.45
C GLU A 470 23.83 20.41 28.37
N LEU A 471 24.47 21.06 29.35
CA LEU A 471 25.94 21.14 29.41
C LEU A 471 26.59 19.76 29.56
N LYS A 472 25.97 18.86 30.32
CA LYS A 472 26.44 17.47 30.47
C LYS A 472 26.39 16.73 29.15
N GLN A 473 25.27 16.80 28.46
CA GLN A 473 25.10 16.16 27.16
C GLN A 473 26.07 16.75 26.11
N ALA A 474 26.22 18.08 26.11
CA ALA A 474 27.19 18.80 25.30
C ALA A 474 28.62 18.30 25.52
N TRP A 475 29.02 18.25 26.79
CA TRP A 475 30.36 17.83 27.17
C TRP A 475 30.62 16.36 26.82
N MET A 476 29.66 15.47 27.07
CA MET A 476 29.79 14.05 26.75
C MET A 476 29.96 13.82 25.25
N LEU A 477 29.16 14.49 24.41
CA LEU A 477 29.32 14.41 22.96
C LEU A 477 30.66 15.01 22.49
N GLY A 478 31.08 16.13 23.09
CA GLY A 478 32.24 16.91 22.67
C GLY A 478 33.60 16.48 23.22
N PHE A 479 33.64 15.76 24.35
CA PHE A 479 34.91 15.42 25.04
C PHE A 479 35.00 13.99 25.57
N ASP A 480 33.89 13.30 25.82
CA ASP A 480 33.94 11.94 26.37
C ASP A 480 33.94 10.88 25.26
N GLU A 481 35.07 10.20 25.07
CA GLU A 481 35.23 9.18 24.01
C GLU A 481 34.33 7.96 24.24
N GLY A 482 34.12 7.56 25.50
CA GLY A 482 33.31 6.41 25.86
C GLY A 482 31.84 6.61 25.47
N TYR A 483 31.25 7.73 25.91
CA TYR A 483 29.90 8.14 25.52
C TYR A 483 29.78 8.33 24.02
N ARG A 484 30.74 9.05 23.40
CA ARG A 484 30.74 9.32 21.96
C ARG A 484 30.74 8.03 21.13
N SER A 485 31.54 7.04 21.51
CA SER A 485 31.63 5.76 20.78
C SER A 485 30.28 5.03 20.77
N VAL A 486 29.60 4.97 21.92
CA VAL A 486 28.27 4.35 22.03
C VAL A 486 27.22 5.14 21.25
N TRP A 487 27.26 6.46 21.36
CA TRP A 487 26.36 7.35 20.62
C TRP A 487 26.44 7.16 19.10
N LEU A 488 27.66 7.12 18.55
CA LEU A 488 27.88 6.90 17.12
C LEU A 488 27.39 5.52 16.65
N LYS A 489 27.56 4.47 17.47
CA LYS A 489 27.00 3.13 17.18
C LYS A 489 25.47 3.16 17.12
N LYS A 490 24.83 3.88 18.04
CA LYS A 490 23.37 4.06 18.06
C LYS A 490 22.89 4.80 16.81
N SER A 491 23.48 5.97 16.54
CA SER A 491 23.15 6.78 15.37
C SER A 491 23.32 6.00 14.05
N SER A 492 24.38 5.21 13.91
CA SER A 492 24.58 4.35 12.74
C SER A 492 23.52 3.26 12.61
N ALA A 493 23.11 2.62 13.71
CA ALA A 493 22.06 1.61 13.69
C ALA A 493 20.69 2.22 13.36
N GLU A 494 20.39 3.41 13.86
CA GLU A 494 19.18 4.18 13.51
C GLU A 494 19.16 4.56 12.02
N THR A 495 20.30 4.96 11.46
CA THR A 495 20.41 5.19 10.01
C THR A 495 20.11 3.93 9.22
N GLU A 496 20.71 2.80 9.57
CA GLU A 496 20.50 1.54 8.86
C GLU A 496 19.02 1.11 8.93
N LEU A 497 18.40 1.30 10.10
CA LEU A 497 16.96 1.08 10.30
C LEU A 497 16.12 1.98 9.39
N ASN A 498 16.36 3.29 9.37
CA ASN A 498 15.59 4.24 8.56
C ASN A 498 15.67 3.93 7.06
N VAL A 499 16.84 3.52 6.56
CA VAL A 499 17.04 3.15 5.16
C VAL A 499 16.29 1.86 4.81
N LEU A 500 16.21 0.89 5.72
CA LEU A 500 15.42 -0.33 5.51
C LEU A 500 13.93 -0.03 5.57
N GLU A 501 13.50 0.76 6.54
CA GLU A 501 12.09 1.13 6.71
C GLU A 501 11.57 1.98 5.57
N SER A 502 12.38 2.88 5.00
CA SER A 502 11.93 3.72 3.90
C SER A 502 11.68 2.99 2.58
N LYS A 503 12.22 1.77 2.46
CA LYS A 503 11.98 0.86 1.32
C LYS A 503 10.80 -0.08 1.58
N ALA A 504 10.27 -0.10 2.79
CA ALA A 504 9.19 -0.99 3.20
C ALA A 504 7.87 -0.20 3.29
N PRO A 505 6.91 -0.47 2.39
CA PRO A 505 5.64 0.23 2.36
C PRO A 505 4.82 -0.07 3.61
N PHE A 506 3.87 0.81 3.94
CA PHE A 506 2.79 0.47 4.85
C PHE A 506 1.67 -0.27 4.12
N THR A 507 0.77 -0.89 4.86
CA THR A 507 -0.52 -1.30 4.31
C THR A 507 -1.65 -1.22 5.32
N LEU A 508 -2.85 -0.97 4.81
CA LEU A 508 -4.07 -0.94 5.62
C LEU A 508 -4.43 -2.36 6.07
N VAL A 509 -4.66 -2.54 7.37
CA VAL A 509 -5.05 -3.83 7.96
C VAL A 509 -6.29 -3.68 8.83
N MET A 510 -6.90 -4.78 9.24
CA MET A 510 -7.93 -4.77 10.28
C MET A 510 -7.27 -5.05 11.64
N GLN A 511 -7.82 -4.44 12.68
CA GLN A 511 -7.44 -4.73 14.06
C GLN A 511 -8.69 -4.66 14.93
N GLU A 512 -8.96 -5.75 15.63
CA GLU A 512 -10.03 -5.81 16.62
C GLU A 512 -9.63 -5.12 17.94
N GLN A 513 -10.59 -4.56 18.66
CA GLN A 513 -10.36 -4.03 20.00
C GLN A 513 -10.18 -5.19 20.98
N ALA A 514 -9.00 -5.30 21.60
CA ALA A 514 -8.64 -6.44 22.45
C ALA A 514 -9.48 -6.53 23.75
N ASP A 515 -9.88 -5.39 24.31
CA ASP A 515 -10.57 -5.30 25.61
C ASP A 515 -12.10 -5.19 25.49
N SER A 516 -12.67 -5.54 24.33
CA SER A 516 -14.10 -5.42 24.04
C SER A 516 -14.65 -6.66 23.35
N GLN A 517 -15.87 -7.04 23.68
CA GLN A 517 -16.62 -8.07 22.96
C GLN A 517 -17.38 -7.45 21.78
N PRO A 518 -17.47 -8.13 20.63
CA PRO A 518 -18.23 -7.63 19.50
C PRO A 518 -19.71 -7.46 19.82
N LYS A 519 -20.22 -6.25 19.62
CA LYS A 519 -21.60 -5.85 19.89
C LYS A 519 -22.07 -4.77 18.93
N ALA A 520 -23.39 -4.68 18.78
CA ALA A 520 -24.06 -3.69 17.94
C ALA A 520 -25.39 -3.28 18.56
N HIS A 521 -25.99 -2.21 18.05
CA HIS A 521 -27.40 -1.90 18.29
C HIS A 521 -28.16 -2.12 17.00
N VAL A 522 -29.34 -2.73 17.09
CA VAL A 522 -30.32 -2.67 16.00
C VAL A 522 -30.71 -1.22 15.79
N LEU A 523 -30.64 -0.71 14.56
CA LEU A 523 -30.93 0.70 14.27
C LEU A 523 -32.32 0.86 13.68
N GLU A 524 -33.06 1.89 14.10
CA GLU A 524 -34.36 2.20 13.51
C GLU A 524 -34.17 2.61 12.04
N ARG A 525 -34.64 1.76 11.11
CA ARG A 525 -34.47 1.96 9.65
C ARG A 525 -33.02 2.16 9.21
N GLY A 526 -32.06 1.62 9.96
CA GLY A 526 -30.63 1.75 9.63
C GLY A 526 -29.99 3.08 10.04
N GLU A 527 -30.71 3.97 10.72
CA GLU A 527 -30.22 5.32 11.10
C GLU A 527 -29.25 5.25 12.29
N TYR A 528 -28.02 5.75 12.10
CA TYR A 528 -26.93 5.62 13.09
C TYR A 528 -27.24 6.29 14.44
N ASP A 529 -28.07 7.34 14.44
CA ASP A 529 -28.44 8.12 15.62
C ASP A 529 -29.70 7.59 16.32
N LYS A 530 -30.27 6.46 15.85
CA LYS A 530 -31.45 5.81 16.44
C LYS A 530 -31.19 4.36 16.87
N PRO A 531 -30.26 4.14 17.83
CA PRO A 531 -30.03 2.81 18.37
C PRO A 531 -31.24 2.30 19.15
N GLN A 532 -31.55 1.02 18.99
CA GLN A 532 -32.60 0.30 19.70
C GLN A 532 -31.99 -0.77 20.62
N GLN A 533 -32.32 -2.04 20.40
CA GLN A 533 -31.84 -3.15 21.20
C GLN A 533 -30.36 -3.45 20.92
N GLU A 534 -29.55 -3.57 21.98
CA GLU A 534 -28.18 -4.10 21.88
C GLU A 534 -28.22 -5.61 21.54
N VAL A 535 -27.36 -6.03 20.61
CA VAL A 535 -27.18 -7.42 20.19
C VAL A 535 -25.69 -7.77 20.18
N GLY A 536 -25.37 -8.99 20.59
CA GLY A 536 -24.02 -9.55 20.47
C GLY A 536 -23.79 -10.19 19.09
N ALA A 537 -22.55 -10.61 18.84
CA ALA A 537 -22.19 -11.35 17.63
C ALA A 537 -22.97 -12.67 17.49
N GLY A 538 -23.37 -13.02 16.27
CA GLY A 538 -24.11 -14.23 15.97
C GLY A 538 -24.32 -14.45 14.47
N VAL A 539 -24.80 -15.64 14.11
CA VAL A 539 -25.05 -16.06 12.73
C VAL A 539 -26.55 -16.23 12.48
N PRO A 540 -27.04 -16.17 11.23
CA PRO A 540 -28.46 -16.36 10.93
C PRO A 540 -28.98 -17.76 11.35
N ASP A 541 -30.16 -17.81 11.97
CA ASP A 541 -30.76 -19.01 12.57
C ASP A 541 -31.19 -20.06 11.51
N PHE A 542 -31.38 -19.64 10.26
CA PHE A 542 -31.69 -20.56 9.15
C PHE A 542 -30.45 -21.32 8.65
N LEU A 543 -29.26 -20.92 9.07
CA LEU A 543 -28.00 -21.63 8.82
C LEU A 543 -27.60 -22.44 10.05
N PRO A 544 -26.73 -23.46 9.89
CA PRO A 544 -26.23 -24.21 11.04
C PRO A 544 -25.58 -23.28 12.07
N PRO A 545 -25.80 -23.51 13.38
CA PRO A 545 -25.20 -22.69 14.42
C PRO A 545 -23.67 -22.82 14.41
N MET A 546 -22.98 -21.85 15.00
CA MET A 546 -21.56 -21.98 15.30
C MET A 546 -21.32 -23.13 16.28
N ALA A 547 -20.20 -23.84 16.11
CA ALA A 547 -19.82 -24.92 17.01
C ALA A 547 -19.49 -24.39 18.42
N ASP A 548 -19.77 -25.19 19.44
CA ASP A 548 -19.44 -24.87 20.82
C ASP A 548 -17.93 -24.62 20.98
N GLY A 549 -17.57 -23.53 21.67
CA GLY A 549 -16.18 -23.16 21.95
C GLY A 549 -15.49 -22.32 20.85
N GLU A 550 -16.15 -22.05 19.73
CA GLU A 550 -15.66 -21.03 18.79
C GLU A 550 -15.68 -19.63 19.43
N PRO A 551 -14.67 -18.78 19.16
CA PRO A 551 -14.63 -17.45 19.74
C PRO A 551 -15.73 -16.58 19.14
N GLY A 552 -16.38 -15.76 19.97
CA GLY A 552 -17.46 -14.83 19.55
C GLY A 552 -16.99 -13.62 18.74
N ASN A 553 -15.90 -13.75 17.98
CA ASN A 553 -15.27 -12.68 17.19
C ASN A 553 -15.09 -13.06 15.71
N ARG A 554 -14.42 -12.21 14.93
CA ARG A 554 -14.24 -12.45 13.48
C ARG A 554 -13.59 -13.79 13.17
N LEU A 555 -12.72 -14.32 14.05
CA LEU A 555 -12.10 -15.62 13.85
C LEU A 555 -13.12 -16.77 13.91
N GLY A 556 -14.07 -16.71 14.84
CA GLY A 556 -15.16 -17.70 14.91
C GLY A 556 -16.09 -17.61 13.71
N LEU A 557 -16.44 -16.39 13.27
CA LEU A 557 -17.21 -16.18 12.05
C LEU A 557 -16.50 -16.77 10.82
N ALA A 558 -15.20 -16.51 10.67
CA ALA A 558 -14.44 -16.98 9.53
C ALA A 558 -14.33 -18.51 9.49
N ARG A 559 -14.12 -19.16 10.64
CA ARG A 559 -14.12 -20.63 10.77
C ARG A 559 -15.49 -21.23 10.50
N TRP A 560 -16.56 -20.58 10.97
CA TRP A 560 -17.93 -21.02 10.72
C TRP A 560 -18.26 -21.02 9.22
N LEU A 561 -17.89 -19.97 8.49
CA LEU A 561 -18.10 -19.87 7.04
C LEU A 561 -17.51 -21.05 6.27
N VAL A 562 -16.37 -21.58 6.71
CA VAL A 562 -15.65 -22.67 6.02
C VAL A 562 -15.79 -24.01 6.73
N SER A 563 -16.69 -24.07 7.72
CA SER A 563 -16.97 -25.32 8.43
C SER A 563 -17.60 -26.36 7.50
N PRO A 564 -17.33 -27.66 7.70
CA PRO A 564 -17.92 -28.71 6.87
C PRO A 564 -19.46 -28.76 6.91
N SER A 565 -20.07 -28.22 7.98
CA SER A 565 -21.52 -28.11 8.12
C SER A 565 -22.12 -26.94 7.34
N HIS A 566 -21.34 -25.92 6.99
CA HIS A 566 -21.86 -24.72 6.35
C HIS A 566 -22.22 -24.97 4.88
N PRO A 567 -23.49 -24.77 4.47
CA PRO A 567 -23.95 -25.26 3.18
C PRO A 567 -23.62 -24.35 1.99
N LEU A 568 -23.32 -23.07 2.19
CA LEU A 568 -23.27 -22.10 1.08
C LEU A 568 -21.86 -21.91 0.52
N THR A 569 -20.86 -21.71 1.38
CA THR A 569 -19.51 -21.28 0.99
C THR A 569 -18.87 -22.08 -0.13
N SER A 570 -18.86 -23.41 -0.04
CA SER A 570 -18.29 -24.25 -1.08
C SER A 570 -19.07 -24.16 -2.39
N ARG A 571 -20.41 -24.12 -2.34
CA ARG A 571 -21.28 -23.94 -3.53
C ARG A 571 -21.05 -22.59 -4.20
N VAL A 572 -20.96 -21.52 -3.42
CA VAL A 572 -20.71 -20.17 -3.92
C VAL A 572 -19.33 -20.08 -4.57
N ALA A 573 -18.30 -20.65 -3.92
CA ALA A 573 -16.94 -20.66 -4.44
C ALA A 573 -16.86 -21.40 -5.78
N VAL A 574 -17.36 -22.64 -5.87
CA VAL A 574 -17.30 -23.41 -7.13
C VAL A 574 -18.20 -22.82 -8.21
N ASN A 575 -19.32 -22.18 -7.85
CA ASN A 575 -20.18 -21.49 -8.83
C ASN A 575 -19.45 -20.33 -9.50
N ARG A 576 -18.62 -19.59 -8.75
CA ARG A 576 -17.79 -18.51 -9.30
C ARG A 576 -16.63 -19.03 -10.14
N MET A 577 -15.93 -20.07 -9.68
CA MET A 577 -14.91 -20.73 -10.50
C MET A 577 -15.50 -21.25 -11.82
N TRP A 578 -16.72 -21.78 -11.76
CA TRP A 578 -17.48 -22.16 -12.95
C TRP A 578 -17.81 -20.95 -13.83
N GLN A 579 -18.35 -19.86 -13.26
CA GLN A 579 -18.67 -18.64 -13.99
C GLN A 579 -17.47 -18.09 -14.75
N GLU A 580 -16.28 -18.10 -14.16
CA GLU A 580 -15.07 -17.57 -14.77
C GLU A 580 -14.57 -18.38 -15.97
N LEU A 581 -14.89 -19.68 -16.04
CA LEU A 581 -14.51 -20.57 -17.16
C LEU A 581 -15.63 -20.73 -18.20
N PHE A 582 -16.88 -20.58 -17.79
CA PHE A 582 -18.05 -20.85 -18.63
C PHE A 582 -18.81 -19.58 -19.04
N GLY A 583 -18.49 -18.43 -18.45
CA GLY A 583 -19.14 -17.13 -18.66
C GLY A 583 -20.40 -16.91 -17.81
N ALA A 584 -21.03 -17.98 -17.32
CA ALA A 584 -22.18 -17.92 -16.42
C ALA A 584 -22.08 -19.03 -15.38
N GLY A 585 -22.33 -18.71 -14.10
CA GLY A 585 -22.37 -19.70 -13.01
C GLY A 585 -23.51 -20.71 -13.21
N LEU A 586 -23.43 -21.88 -12.58
CA LEU A 586 -24.56 -22.82 -12.53
C LEU A 586 -25.80 -22.15 -11.94
N VAL A 587 -25.62 -21.36 -10.88
CA VAL A 587 -26.52 -20.27 -10.46
C VAL A 587 -26.08 -18.99 -11.17
N LYS A 588 -26.96 -18.41 -11.99
CA LYS A 588 -26.64 -17.23 -12.81
C LYS A 588 -26.49 -15.94 -11.98
N THR A 589 -27.25 -15.86 -10.89
CA THR A 589 -27.20 -14.79 -9.89
C THR A 589 -26.14 -15.12 -8.85
N SER A 590 -24.86 -15.00 -9.22
CA SER A 590 -23.73 -15.36 -8.33
C SER A 590 -23.64 -14.57 -7.02
N GLU A 591 -24.40 -13.47 -6.94
CA GLU A 591 -24.61 -12.62 -5.77
C GLU A 591 -25.81 -13.03 -4.89
N ASP A 592 -26.73 -13.85 -5.42
CA ASP A 592 -28.01 -14.19 -4.79
C ASP A 592 -28.39 -15.66 -5.04
N PHE A 593 -28.18 -16.50 -4.02
CA PHE A 593 -28.63 -17.89 -3.91
C PHE A 593 -29.95 -18.01 -3.14
N GLY A 594 -30.51 -16.88 -2.71
CA GLY A 594 -31.78 -16.79 -2.04
C GLY A 594 -32.96 -17.04 -2.97
N THR A 595 -34.14 -16.78 -2.44
CA THR A 595 -35.44 -17.01 -3.08
C THR A 595 -35.71 -16.10 -4.29
N GLN A 596 -34.95 -15.02 -4.46
CA GLN A 596 -35.00 -14.15 -5.64
C GLN A 596 -33.92 -14.50 -6.68
N GLY A 597 -32.97 -15.36 -6.33
CA GLY A 597 -31.96 -15.88 -7.23
C GLY A 597 -32.50 -16.87 -8.27
N GLU A 598 -31.73 -17.10 -9.33
CA GLU A 598 -32.03 -18.15 -10.29
C GLU A 598 -31.65 -19.52 -9.70
N PRO A 599 -32.51 -20.56 -9.77
CA PRO A 599 -32.13 -21.90 -9.34
C PRO A 599 -30.94 -22.41 -10.18
N PRO A 600 -30.08 -23.28 -9.62
CA PRO A 600 -28.97 -23.84 -10.36
C PRO A 600 -29.45 -24.60 -11.60
N SER A 601 -28.81 -24.38 -12.75
CA SER A 601 -29.13 -25.12 -13.98
C SER A 601 -28.89 -26.62 -13.85
N HIS A 602 -27.94 -27.01 -12.99
CA HIS A 602 -27.58 -28.39 -12.67
C HIS A 602 -27.33 -28.55 -11.16
N PRO A 603 -28.37 -28.70 -10.32
CA PRO A 603 -28.25 -28.73 -8.85
C PRO A 603 -27.31 -29.83 -8.35
N GLU A 604 -27.47 -31.06 -8.84
CA GLU A 604 -26.64 -32.19 -8.42
C GLU A 604 -25.16 -32.02 -8.80
N LEU A 605 -24.88 -31.32 -9.92
CA LEU A 605 -23.50 -31.00 -10.30
C LEU A 605 -22.90 -29.98 -9.35
N LEU A 606 -23.66 -28.93 -9.00
CA LEU A 606 -23.20 -27.92 -8.05
C LEU A 606 -22.87 -28.56 -6.69
N ASP A 607 -23.75 -29.42 -6.19
CA ASP A 607 -23.53 -30.15 -4.94
C ASP A 607 -22.30 -31.05 -5.01
N TRP A 608 -22.15 -31.81 -6.10
CA TRP A 608 -21.00 -32.68 -6.29
C TRP A 608 -19.68 -31.89 -6.35
N LEU A 609 -19.64 -30.77 -7.07
CA LEU A 609 -18.47 -29.89 -7.15
C LEU A 609 -18.13 -29.28 -5.78
N ALA A 610 -19.14 -28.82 -5.04
CA ALA A 610 -18.97 -28.25 -3.72
C ALA A 610 -18.38 -29.26 -2.71
N LEU A 611 -18.92 -30.48 -2.69
CA LEU A 611 -18.42 -31.57 -1.84
C LEU A 611 -17.01 -31.99 -2.25
N ARG A 612 -16.72 -32.07 -3.55
CA ARG A 612 -15.38 -32.38 -4.07
C ARG A 612 -14.36 -31.31 -3.70
N PHE A 613 -14.74 -30.03 -3.77
CA PHE A 613 -13.87 -28.92 -3.44
C PHE A 613 -13.45 -28.96 -1.97
N MET A 614 -14.42 -29.15 -1.07
CA MET A 614 -14.16 -29.35 0.36
C MET A 614 -13.34 -30.62 0.61
N GLY A 615 -13.73 -31.75 0.01
CA GLY A 615 -13.08 -33.06 0.20
C GLY A 615 -11.63 -33.12 -0.29
N ASN A 616 -11.26 -32.27 -1.26
CA ASN A 616 -9.89 -32.11 -1.74
C ASN A 616 -9.09 -31.05 -0.95
N GLY A 617 -9.55 -30.68 0.26
CA GLY A 617 -8.86 -29.71 1.11
C GLY A 617 -8.88 -28.29 0.55
N TRP A 618 -10.00 -27.88 -0.05
CA TRP A 618 -10.20 -26.53 -0.59
C TRP A 618 -9.15 -26.12 -1.65
N ASN A 619 -8.64 -27.10 -2.40
CA ASN A 619 -7.58 -26.92 -3.38
C ASN A 619 -8.10 -26.22 -4.65
N VAL A 620 -7.75 -24.94 -4.81
CA VAL A 620 -8.23 -24.07 -5.88
C VAL A 620 -7.74 -24.53 -7.25
N LYS A 621 -6.43 -24.77 -7.42
CA LYS A 621 -5.85 -25.21 -8.70
C LYS A 621 -6.41 -26.56 -9.15
N ALA A 622 -6.61 -27.50 -8.22
CA ALA A 622 -7.22 -28.79 -8.54
C ALA A 622 -8.68 -28.63 -9.04
N MET A 623 -9.44 -27.70 -8.47
CA MET A 623 -10.79 -27.41 -8.93
C MET A 623 -10.80 -26.84 -10.35
N TYR A 624 -9.97 -25.83 -10.66
CA TYR A 624 -9.84 -25.34 -12.04
C TYR A 624 -9.37 -26.44 -12.99
N ARG A 625 -8.41 -27.28 -12.57
CA ARG A 625 -7.93 -28.43 -13.35
C ARG A 625 -9.08 -29.37 -13.71
N ASP A 626 -9.89 -29.78 -12.74
CA ASP A 626 -11.04 -30.66 -12.96
C ASP A 626 -12.05 -30.06 -13.95
N LEU A 627 -12.30 -28.75 -13.83
CA LEU A 627 -13.24 -28.04 -14.71
C LEU A 627 -12.73 -27.96 -16.15
N VAL A 628 -11.47 -27.57 -16.38
CA VAL A 628 -10.92 -27.43 -17.74
C VAL A 628 -10.64 -28.77 -18.42
N LEU A 629 -10.37 -29.84 -17.64
CA LEU A 629 -10.22 -31.19 -18.18
C LEU A 629 -11.55 -31.85 -18.55
N SER A 630 -12.68 -31.29 -18.10
CA SER A 630 -14.00 -31.86 -18.40
C SER A 630 -14.28 -31.90 -19.90
N SER A 631 -14.98 -32.95 -20.35
CA SER A 631 -15.45 -33.04 -21.73
C SER A 631 -16.36 -31.86 -22.07
N THR A 632 -17.15 -31.36 -21.11
CA THR A 632 -18.00 -30.18 -21.27
C THR A 632 -17.21 -28.93 -21.65
N TYR A 633 -16.12 -28.63 -20.94
CA TYR A 633 -15.28 -27.46 -21.22
C TYR A 633 -14.58 -27.59 -22.57
N ARG A 634 -14.14 -28.80 -22.94
CA ARG A 634 -13.40 -29.08 -24.19
C ARG A 634 -14.28 -29.08 -25.44
N GLN A 635 -15.61 -29.04 -25.33
CA GLN A 635 -16.52 -28.96 -26.48
C GLN A 635 -16.18 -27.78 -27.41
N SER A 636 -16.51 -27.93 -28.69
CA SER A 636 -16.52 -26.85 -29.67
C SER A 636 -17.60 -25.84 -29.32
N SER A 637 -17.28 -24.54 -29.42
CA SER A 637 -18.29 -23.48 -29.25
C SER A 637 -19.19 -23.32 -30.50
N LYS A 638 -18.90 -24.04 -31.59
CA LYS A 638 -19.70 -24.02 -32.81
C LYS A 638 -20.97 -24.87 -32.60
N GLY A 639 -22.06 -24.23 -32.18
CA GLY A 639 -23.38 -24.87 -32.13
C GLY A 639 -24.17 -24.73 -33.44
N SER A 640 -25.07 -25.69 -33.70
CA SER A 640 -26.07 -25.60 -34.79
C SER A 640 -27.02 -24.41 -34.58
N PRO A 641 -27.66 -23.87 -35.64
CA PRO A 641 -28.65 -22.80 -35.49
C PRO A 641 -29.77 -23.16 -34.52
N GLU A 642 -30.25 -24.40 -34.59
CA GLU A 642 -31.28 -24.93 -33.68
C GLU A 642 -30.81 -24.91 -32.21
N LEU A 643 -29.59 -25.37 -31.93
CA LEU A 643 -29.05 -25.37 -30.57
C LEU A 643 -28.91 -23.94 -30.01
N ARG A 644 -28.53 -22.97 -30.85
CA ARG A 644 -28.45 -21.56 -30.44
C ARG A 644 -29.82 -20.93 -30.21
N GLN A 645 -30.85 -21.39 -30.91
CA GLN A 645 -32.21 -20.92 -30.69
C GLN A 645 -32.81 -21.51 -29.41
N ARG A 646 -32.58 -22.80 -29.15
CA ARG A 646 -33.11 -23.50 -27.96
C ARG A 646 -32.44 -23.08 -26.66
N ASP A 647 -31.13 -22.87 -26.70
CA ASP A 647 -30.33 -22.50 -25.54
C ASP A 647 -29.36 -21.37 -25.92
N PRO A 648 -29.84 -20.11 -26.07
CA PRO A 648 -28.99 -19.00 -26.51
C PRO A 648 -27.87 -18.67 -25.52
N GLU A 649 -28.13 -18.83 -24.22
CA GLU A 649 -27.18 -18.54 -23.14
C GLU A 649 -26.25 -19.71 -22.78
N ASN A 650 -26.35 -20.85 -23.48
CA ASN A 650 -25.58 -22.06 -23.23
C ASN A 650 -25.75 -22.64 -21.80
N ARG A 651 -26.95 -22.51 -21.21
CA ARG A 651 -27.30 -22.98 -19.86
C ARG A 651 -27.37 -24.51 -19.77
N LEU A 652 -27.70 -25.20 -20.88
CA LEU A 652 -27.71 -26.65 -20.99
C LEU A 652 -26.32 -27.23 -21.24
N LEU A 653 -25.36 -26.38 -21.63
CA LEU A 653 -23.94 -26.73 -21.80
C LEU A 653 -23.69 -27.78 -22.91
N ALA A 654 -24.50 -27.75 -23.97
CA ALA A 654 -24.32 -28.62 -25.13
C ALA A 654 -23.23 -28.15 -26.11
N ARG A 655 -22.56 -27.02 -25.80
CA ARG A 655 -21.46 -26.47 -26.59
C ARG A 655 -20.42 -25.84 -25.67
N GLY A 656 -19.19 -25.71 -26.15
CA GLY A 656 -18.09 -25.13 -25.40
C GLY A 656 -18.31 -23.65 -25.07
N PRO A 657 -17.70 -23.14 -23.99
CA PRO A 657 -17.92 -21.78 -23.53
C PRO A 657 -17.43 -20.75 -24.56
N ARG A 658 -18.14 -19.63 -24.63
CA ARG A 658 -17.81 -18.46 -25.45
C ARG A 658 -18.43 -17.22 -24.83
N PHE A 659 -17.60 -16.34 -24.30
CA PHE A 659 -18.01 -15.10 -23.66
C PHE A 659 -17.05 -13.97 -24.05
N ARG A 660 -17.43 -12.73 -23.72
CA ARG A 660 -16.62 -11.54 -23.98
C ARG A 660 -15.41 -11.53 -23.04
N LEU A 661 -14.27 -11.05 -23.55
CA LEU A 661 -13.09 -10.83 -22.72
C LEU A 661 -13.27 -9.57 -21.86
N ASP A 662 -12.81 -9.64 -20.62
CA ASP A 662 -12.77 -8.50 -19.72
C ASP A 662 -11.81 -7.41 -20.20
N ALA A 663 -12.07 -6.17 -19.78
CA ALA A 663 -11.28 -4.98 -20.15
C ALA A 663 -9.77 -5.16 -19.94
N GLU A 664 -9.37 -5.68 -18.78
CA GLU A 664 -7.98 -5.93 -18.43
C GLU A 664 -7.34 -6.95 -19.38
N VAL A 665 -8.09 -8.00 -19.73
CA VAL A 665 -7.62 -9.09 -20.59
C VAL A 665 -7.46 -8.61 -22.04
N ILE A 666 -8.31 -7.70 -22.52
CA ILE A 666 -8.18 -7.08 -23.84
C ILE A 666 -6.85 -6.31 -23.96
N ARG A 667 -6.55 -5.43 -22.99
CA ARG A 667 -5.31 -4.66 -22.97
C ARG A 667 -4.08 -5.56 -22.79
N ASP A 668 -4.14 -6.51 -21.85
CA ASP A 668 -3.02 -7.42 -21.59
C ASP A 668 -2.70 -8.30 -22.80
N GLN A 669 -3.71 -8.74 -23.55
CA GLN A 669 -3.51 -9.47 -24.81
C GLN A 669 -2.81 -8.61 -25.88
N ALA A 670 -3.21 -7.34 -26.02
CA ALA A 670 -2.58 -6.44 -26.99
C ALA A 670 -1.09 -6.22 -26.66
N LEU A 671 -0.74 -6.06 -25.38
CA LEU A 671 0.64 -5.96 -24.91
C LEU A 671 1.42 -7.27 -25.11
N ALA A 672 0.79 -8.43 -24.87
CA ALA A 672 1.42 -9.72 -25.03
C ALA A 672 1.72 -10.02 -26.51
N ALA A 673 0.74 -9.77 -27.39
CA ALA A 673 0.86 -10.02 -28.82
C ALA A 673 1.88 -9.09 -29.50
N SER A 674 2.05 -7.87 -29.00
CA SER A 674 3.07 -6.93 -29.49
C SER A 674 4.47 -7.17 -28.92
N GLY A 675 4.63 -8.09 -27.96
CA GLY A 675 5.90 -8.35 -27.30
C GLY A 675 6.32 -7.28 -26.28
N LEU A 676 5.43 -6.32 -25.95
CA LEU A 676 5.72 -5.23 -25.02
C LEU A 676 5.48 -5.61 -23.55
N LEU A 677 4.61 -6.60 -23.29
CA LEU A 677 4.16 -6.94 -21.94
C LEU A 677 5.31 -7.18 -20.96
N ASN A 678 5.34 -6.36 -19.91
CA ASN A 678 6.17 -6.57 -18.73
C ASN A 678 5.50 -7.59 -17.81
N ARG A 679 6.19 -8.70 -17.54
CA ARG A 679 5.72 -9.84 -16.73
C ARG A 679 6.14 -9.77 -15.26
N ALA A 680 6.61 -8.62 -14.78
CA ALA A 680 6.93 -8.42 -13.37
C ALA A 680 5.68 -8.51 -12.49
N VAL A 681 5.76 -9.34 -11.45
CA VAL A 681 4.66 -9.65 -10.52
C VAL A 681 4.82 -8.84 -9.23
N GLY A 682 3.74 -8.17 -8.81
CA GLY A 682 3.70 -7.38 -7.57
C GLY A 682 4.38 -6.01 -7.63
N GLY A 683 4.46 -5.30 -6.51
CA GLY A 683 4.97 -3.93 -6.40
C GLY A 683 3.89 -2.88 -6.66
N GLU A 684 4.24 -1.61 -6.50
CA GLU A 684 3.29 -0.49 -6.58
C GLU A 684 2.46 -0.44 -7.88
N SER A 685 1.26 0.12 -7.75
CA SER A 685 0.38 0.40 -8.88
C SER A 685 0.97 1.51 -9.75
N VAL A 686 0.85 1.36 -11.07
CA VAL A 686 1.43 2.26 -12.07
C VAL A 686 0.33 3.03 -12.81
N LYS A 687 0.66 4.21 -13.29
CA LYS A 687 -0.20 5.14 -14.02
C LYS A 687 0.19 5.18 -15.50
N PRO A 688 -0.14 4.15 -16.30
CA PRO A 688 0.15 4.16 -17.74
C PRO A 688 -0.64 5.26 -18.44
N TRP A 689 -0.27 5.58 -19.69
CA TRP A 689 -0.91 6.63 -20.48
C TRP A 689 -2.45 6.63 -20.41
N GLN A 690 -3.02 7.81 -20.20
CA GLN A 690 -4.44 8.12 -20.41
C GLN A 690 -4.59 9.55 -20.97
N PRO A 691 -5.74 9.91 -21.56
CA PRO A 691 -6.01 11.30 -21.95
C PRO A 691 -5.96 12.26 -20.75
N GLY A 692 -5.42 13.46 -20.96
CA GLY A 692 -5.31 14.49 -19.92
C GLY A 692 -6.66 15.08 -19.49
N GLY A 693 -6.69 15.73 -18.33
CA GLY A 693 -7.85 16.48 -17.80
C GLY A 693 -8.96 15.65 -17.14
N ILE A 694 -8.88 14.32 -17.18
CA ILE A 694 -9.94 13.43 -16.65
C ILE A 694 -10.02 13.51 -15.13
N TRP A 695 -8.88 13.44 -14.43
CA TRP A 695 -8.85 13.54 -12.98
C TRP A 695 -9.13 14.95 -12.48
N GLU A 696 -8.67 15.97 -13.21
CA GLU A 696 -8.88 17.38 -12.86
C GLU A 696 -10.37 17.76 -12.93
N ALA A 697 -11.12 17.18 -13.87
CA ALA A 697 -12.54 17.43 -14.04
C ALA A 697 -13.41 16.97 -12.86
N VAL A 698 -12.92 16.01 -12.05
CA VAL A 698 -13.65 15.45 -10.91
C VAL A 698 -12.93 15.64 -9.57
N GLY A 699 -11.68 16.09 -9.59
CA GLY A 699 -10.86 16.26 -8.40
C GLY A 699 -11.05 17.63 -7.74
N TYR A 700 -11.26 17.61 -6.42
CA TYR A 700 -11.26 18.82 -5.59
C TYR A 700 -9.85 19.42 -5.49
N THR A 701 -9.76 20.73 -5.25
CA THR A 701 -8.51 21.52 -5.29
C THR A 701 -7.44 21.10 -4.27
N ASN A 702 -7.80 20.26 -3.30
CA ASN A 702 -6.96 19.76 -2.22
C ASN A 702 -6.84 18.22 -2.24
N SER A 703 -7.21 17.57 -3.35
CA SER A 703 -6.97 16.15 -3.57
C SER A 703 -5.55 15.87 -4.07
N ASN A 704 -4.84 14.93 -3.46
CA ASN A 704 -3.51 14.50 -3.92
C ASN A 704 -3.57 13.55 -5.15
N THR A 705 -4.77 13.27 -5.64
CA THR A 705 -5.01 12.60 -6.92
C THR A 705 -5.78 13.49 -7.90
N GLN A 706 -5.77 14.82 -7.70
CA GLN A 706 -6.45 15.75 -8.61
C GLN A 706 -5.85 15.74 -10.01
N THR A 707 -4.51 15.81 -10.11
CA THR A 707 -3.80 15.80 -11.40
C THR A 707 -3.22 14.42 -11.67
N PHE A 708 -3.44 13.93 -12.88
CA PHE A 708 -2.85 12.67 -13.33
C PHE A 708 -1.44 12.90 -13.86
N TYR A 709 -0.45 12.29 -13.22
CA TYR A 709 0.92 12.21 -13.73
C TYR A 709 1.17 10.81 -14.26
N GLN A 710 1.53 10.72 -15.54
CA GLN A 710 1.85 9.45 -16.18
C GLN A 710 3.20 8.92 -15.66
N ASP A 711 3.24 7.63 -15.39
CA ASP A 711 4.50 6.91 -15.15
C ASP A 711 5.04 6.43 -16.50
N TYR A 712 6.28 6.82 -16.82
CA TYR A 712 6.90 6.56 -18.13
C TYR A 712 7.78 5.31 -18.13
N GLY A 713 7.91 4.71 -19.32
CA GLY A 713 8.84 3.61 -19.59
C GLY A 713 8.21 2.23 -19.42
N ALA A 714 8.88 1.21 -19.98
CA ALA A 714 8.36 -0.16 -20.05
C ALA A 714 8.07 -0.79 -18.67
N ALA A 715 8.76 -0.32 -17.62
CA ALA A 715 8.51 -0.75 -16.24
C ALA A 715 7.11 -0.36 -15.73
N ALA A 716 6.51 0.70 -16.28
CA ALA A 716 5.20 1.20 -15.91
C ALA A 716 4.15 0.98 -17.02
N GLU A 717 4.43 1.46 -18.23
CA GLU A 717 3.45 1.52 -19.32
C GLU A 717 3.00 0.14 -19.82
N HIS A 718 3.87 -0.86 -19.70
CA HIS A 718 3.63 -2.19 -20.24
C HIS A 718 3.30 -3.25 -19.18
N ARG A 719 3.02 -2.85 -17.92
CA ARG A 719 2.55 -3.79 -16.90
C ARG A 719 1.16 -4.33 -17.24
N ARG A 720 0.84 -5.53 -16.73
CA ARG A 720 -0.53 -6.05 -16.72
C ARG A 720 -1.48 -5.03 -16.11
N SER A 721 -2.70 -4.97 -16.64
CA SER A 721 -3.74 -4.01 -16.25
C SER A 721 -4.19 -4.19 -14.79
N LEU A 722 -3.93 -5.35 -14.19
CA LEU A 722 -4.06 -5.61 -12.75
C LEU A 722 -3.25 -4.62 -11.88
N TYR A 723 -2.12 -4.12 -12.40
CA TYR A 723 -1.24 -3.18 -11.71
C TYR A 723 -1.52 -1.72 -12.08
N THR A 724 -2.52 -1.45 -12.92
CA THR A 724 -2.91 -0.07 -13.21
C THR A 724 -3.56 0.55 -11.98
N PHE A 725 -3.20 1.80 -11.67
CA PHE A 725 -3.75 2.57 -10.58
C PHE A 725 -5.28 2.74 -10.70
N TRP A 726 -6.01 2.33 -9.68
CA TRP A 726 -7.47 2.41 -9.59
C TRP A 726 -7.90 3.60 -8.73
N LYS A 727 -8.25 4.72 -9.38
CA LYS A 727 -8.97 5.82 -8.77
C LYS A 727 -10.49 5.56 -8.86
N ARG A 728 -11.18 5.52 -7.72
CA ARG A 728 -12.60 5.13 -7.65
C ARG A 728 -13.53 6.09 -8.38
N THR A 729 -13.33 7.38 -8.17
CA THR A 729 -14.17 8.45 -8.76
C THR A 729 -13.85 8.72 -10.23
N ALA A 730 -12.70 8.23 -10.72
CA ALA A 730 -12.27 8.42 -12.11
C ALA A 730 -11.49 7.18 -12.62
N PRO A 731 -12.18 6.06 -12.86
CA PRO A 731 -11.52 4.84 -13.33
C PRO A 731 -10.83 5.07 -14.67
N SER A 732 -9.79 4.28 -14.96
CA SER A 732 -9.05 4.38 -16.21
C SER A 732 -10.00 4.30 -17.42
N PRO A 733 -9.94 5.25 -18.38
CA PRO A 733 -10.86 5.27 -19.53
C PRO A 733 -10.82 3.99 -20.35
N ASN A 734 -9.63 3.40 -20.50
CA ASN A 734 -9.45 2.14 -21.23
C ASN A 734 -10.16 0.97 -20.54
N LEU A 735 -10.33 1.02 -19.22
CA LEU A 735 -11.06 0.00 -18.47
C LEU A 735 -12.57 0.27 -18.49
N SER A 736 -12.96 1.53 -18.30
CA SER A 736 -14.36 1.98 -18.32
C SER A 736 -15.05 1.71 -19.66
N VAL A 737 -14.38 1.96 -20.80
CA VAL A 737 -14.93 1.71 -22.14
C VAL A 737 -15.30 0.25 -22.37
N PHE A 738 -14.63 -0.67 -21.66
CA PHE A 738 -14.91 -2.10 -21.72
C PHE A 738 -15.61 -2.62 -20.46
N ASP A 739 -16.40 -1.78 -19.79
CA ASP A 739 -17.30 -2.12 -18.67
C ASP A 739 -16.59 -2.73 -17.45
N ALA A 740 -15.35 -2.32 -17.18
CA ALA A 740 -14.71 -2.72 -15.92
C ALA A 740 -15.42 -2.08 -14.72
N PRO A 741 -15.65 -2.82 -13.62
CA PRO A 741 -16.31 -2.29 -12.43
C PRO A 741 -15.46 -1.21 -11.74
N ASN A 742 -16.08 -0.12 -11.29
CA ASN A 742 -15.42 1.04 -10.66
C ASN A 742 -14.92 0.81 -9.22
N ARG A 743 -15.11 -0.42 -8.70
CA ARG A 743 -14.69 -0.89 -7.37
C ARG A 743 -15.40 -0.23 -6.19
N GLU A 744 -16.43 0.60 -6.37
CA GLU A 744 -17.14 1.25 -5.25
C GLU A 744 -18.00 0.29 -4.41
N SER A 745 -18.43 -0.82 -5.01
CA SER A 745 -19.23 -1.86 -4.37
C SER A 745 -18.72 -3.25 -4.74
N CYS A 746 -19.09 -4.26 -3.94
CA CYS A 746 -18.68 -5.64 -4.16
C CYS A 746 -19.29 -6.15 -5.47
N ILE A 747 -18.45 -6.53 -6.44
CA ILE A 747 -18.88 -7.08 -7.73
C ILE A 747 -18.38 -8.52 -7.86
N VAL A 748 -19.32 -9.46 -8.00
CA VAL A 748 -19.05 -10.90 -8.19
C VAL A 748 -19.50 -11.43 -9.55
N ARG A 749 -20.01 -10.54 -10.41
CA ARG A 749 -20.47 -10.82 -11.78
C ARG A 749 -20.19 -9.59 -12.66
N ARG A 750 -19.60 -9.81 -13.83
CA ARG A 750 -19.25 -8.78 -14.82
C ARG A 750 -20.09 -8.91 -16.08
#